data_AF-A0A0P9GCL4-F1
#
_entry.id   AF-A0A0P9GCL4-F1
#
_cell.length_a   1.000
_cell.length_b   1.000
_cell.length_c   1.000
_cell.angle_alpha   90.00
_cell.angle_beta   90.00
_cell.angle_gamma   90.00
#
_symmetry.space_group_name_H-M   'P 1'
#
loop_
_entity.id
_entity.type
_entity.pdbx_description
1 polymer ?
#
loop_
_entity_poly.entity_id
_entity_poly.type
_entity_poly.pdbx_seq_one_letter_code
_entity_poly.pdbx_strand_id
1 'polypeptide(L)'
;MKGLRSFKYISIIKLLVNNHNPRKHGSAYILNRLEGYIKSLDRSEHIHLVDAALKNHMVLNSLCPPEVKSNTYLDSIREYELPTSLILRAFSKYCKTHKNEINKFYSIRRKVECFIINGEFKEALNLLNEVEDLFGRNIWSIDMKMNIFARNPNEDLELYKSQLDKEEIAHISTLVHRKYVSNSLKLFYRQVLGNLLLEYRSNGVNRYADYLSILLLPESYDEHINIQELIIFSQRLCPIDKLLLIYKLGVKSLSLELKDEKITKEIVDFAKDIEGSIEYSGWAHIRDFYEENLNPRVCESTQKTIANYSNGEYKLAKDSSKVLLESQLLDLSILDIYVRSTIYSGDYEVSESNEIDATKLKNLLLGAFVEFYSSTDNFELFSDTFEEIFFKHLNFDFISSIKPMYYAAYQHKNEKSLKRACIELFCSEHQITPKYLNYLRTNKFNLSNQPNIDVKDISKSRRLRAEIENIILSEDINVQKLNCLLDQLEQQEDVLMAEFWFLWFKAKIKTDQFHIVLRKLSGMLILNQSVQHLFPLHELIEELEKNRDLYTDSLDAVIVYYFYFRLQHFDSKELMSEFFEDYLMSNNVNLASELCSNWKTINLRQEFFLKEVCNPEIMSILLHINSNEELLFERLKVLQTLLYLNPENEEFVSNEELRVYEQLYIDILSLEHSSNKLDIDINGIRKAKFDEYESYYSMLSDFKKEVPNDLLALFETDEKSKTENAILHFYGRTYDSILDDFIFNEDYGLVRFLSSEIRHGWLPNQIRSVIESFNLITELAEGSNYAKNTFWRKKYELTVTNILLDKFDEIFAWFSKEVDLLIHRANTWPQASREHGDQSVAFNVAWDVNTLKEFKAFTSESNSAEQFFELCTEFIWQKLENGFRKMKILINRDLKPSFNNLFDELSDKFSSLGVEMNYLNNEIQNAKNKTIEEIGIIEGWFCRPEYRNLGSVRFEDIIKVSISNTKGIYKPRELLFRLQSKCFFMEIDQINMLPLIRAFVTAFQNSIKYGERANNSDISLDFVEDQKSCTLKIKNRISKDTRQKVIDKNVIDRVNRYDKKNEKELLTTEGGTGLYKIFRFVKDAYTDASFKVELHEDEFIQLIILNKEHYEVVDS
;
A
#
# COMPACT_ATOMS: atom_id res chain seq x y z
N MET A 1 -61.81 -5.78 -23.29
CA MET A 1 -61.07 -4.88 -22.38
C MET A 1 -59.61 -4.58 -22.77
N LYS A 2 -58.80 -5.54 -23.29
CA LYS A 2 -57.40 -5.27 -23.74
C LYS A 2 -57.26 -4.17 -24.83
N GLY A 3 -58.20 -4.09 -25.78
CA GLY A 3 -58.19 -3.07 -26.85
C GLY A 3 -58.38 -1.62 -26.37
N LEU A 4 -59.26 -1.39 -25.38
CA LEU A 4 -59.55 -0.07 -24.80
C LEU A 4 -58.36 0.51 -24.00
N ARG A 5 -57.60 -0.35 -23.29
CA ARG A 5 -56.39 0.07 -22.57
C ARG A 5 -55.27 0.51 -23.52
N SER A 6 -55.07 -0.19 -24.65
CA SER A 6 -54.04 0.18 -25.64
C SER A 6 -54.29 1.55 -26.30
N PHE A 7 -55.55 1.92 -26.55
CA PHE A 7 -55.92 3.22 -27.12
C PHE A 7 -55.63 4.39 -26.17
N LYS A 8 -55.82 4.19 -24.85
CA LYS A 8 -55.50 5.17 -23.80
C LYS A 8 -54.02 5.56 -23.87
N TYR A 9 -53.10 4.60 -23.81
CA TYR A 9 -51.65 4.88 -23.81
C TYR A 9 -51.14 5.41 -25.16
N ILE A 10 -51.69 4.97 -26.30
CA ILE A 10 -51.36 5.57 -27.61
C ILE A 10 -51.76 7.05 -27.65
N SER A 11 -52.92 7.41 -27.10
CA SER A 11 -53.39 8.80 -27.03
C SER A 11 -52.52 9.63 -26.09
N ILE A 12 -52.09 9.06 -24.97
CA ILE A 12 -51.15 9.70 -24.03
C ILE A 12 -49.79 9.94 -24.67
N ILE A 13 -49.20 8.94 -25.33
CA ILE A 13 -47.92 9.11 -26.04
C ILE A 13 -48.04 10.18 -27.13
N LYS A 14 -49.17 10.21 -27.87
CA LYS A 14 -49.45 11.31 -28.80
C LYS A 14 -49.50 12.66 -28.10
N LEU A 15 -50.14 12.80 -26.93
CA LEU A 15 -50.18 14.06 -26.16
C LEU A 15 -48.81 14.48 -25.60
N LEU A 16 -48.00 13.51 -25.17
CA LEU A 16 -46.63 13.76 -24.70
C LEU A 16 -45.74 14.32 -25.83
N VAL A 17 -46.01 13.90 -27.08
CA VAL A 17 -45.27 14.30 -28.28
C VAL A 17 -45.88 15.51 -29.03
N ASN A 18 -47.20 15.72 -29.03
CA ASN A 18 -47.88 16.65 -29.97
C ASN A 18 -48.18 18.08 -29.46
N ASN A 19 -47.79 18.49 -28.25
CA ASN A 19 -47.99 19.88 -27.84
C ASN A 19 -46.79 20.77 -28.21
N HIS A 20 -46.78 21.19 -29.48
CA HIS A 20 -46.02 22.30 -30.11
C HIS A 20 -44.69 22.01 -30.83
N ASN A 21 -44.57 22.74 -31.95
CA ASN A 21 -43.46 22.95 -32.90
C ASN A 21 -42.19 22.06 -32.77
N PRO A 22 -41.99 21.06 -33.65
CA PRO A 22 -40.86 20.12 -33.60
C PRO A 22 -39.46 20.76 -33.79
N ARG A 23 -39.38 22.05 -34.13
CA ARG A 23 -38.12 22.79 -34.26
C ARG A 23 -37.63 23.44 -32.95
N LYS A 24 -38.42 23.45 -31.86
CA LYS A 24 -38.08 24.16 -30.60
C LYS A 24 -37.75 23.28 -29.39
N HIS A 25 -38.14 22.00 -29.39
CA HIS A 25 -37.95 21.12 -28.23
C HIS A 25 -37.36 19.78 -28.70
N GLY A 26 -36.09 19.56 -28.37
CA GLY A 26 -35.32 18.36 -28.76
C GLY A 26 -35.64 17.11 -27.93
N SER A 27 -34.96 15.99 -28.20
CA SER A 27 -35.16 14.66 -27.57
C SER A 27 -35.26 14.70 -26.04
N ALA A 28 -34.49 15.58 -25.40
CA ALA A 28 -34.52 15.75 -23.94
C ALA A 28 -35.90 16.16 -23.39
N TYR A 29 -36.69 16.92 -24.14
CA TYR A 29 -38.04 17.33 -23.73
C TYR A 29 -39.01 16.15 -23.71
N ILE A 30 -38.97 15.31 -24.75
CA ILE A 30 -39.82 14.12 -24.89
C ILE A 30 -39.53 13.15 -23.75
N LEU A 31 -38.25 12.87 -23.48
CA LEU A 31 -37.82 11.95 -22.43
C LEU A 31 -38.17 12.44 -21.03
N ASN A 32 -38.01 13.74 -20.74
CA ASN A 32 -38.42 14.33 -19.45
C ASN A 32 -39.91 14.12 -19.15
N ARG A 33 -40.78 14.34 -20.15
CA ARG A 33 -42.23 14.14 -19.95
C ARG A 33 -42.59 12.66 -19.84
N LEU A 34 -41.89 11.81 -20.58
CA LEU A 34 -42.06 10.36 -20.50
C LEU A 34 -41.68 9.84 -19.12
N GLU A 35 -40.53 10.26 -18.58
CA GLU A 35 -40.06 9.94 -17.23
C GLU A 35 -41.07 10.40 -16.16
N GLY A 36 -41.51 11.67 -16.23
CA GLY A 36 -42.50 12.21 -15.29
C GLY A 36 -43.83 11.45 -15.32
N TYR A 37 -44.28 11.01 -16.50
CA TYR A 37 -45.50 10.21 -16.62
C TYR A 37 -45.31 8.79 -16.06
N ILE A 38 -44.16 8.16 -16.32
CA ILE A 38 -43.83 6.82 -15.80
C ILE A 38 -43.81 6.81 -14.27
N LYS A 39 -43.26 7.85 -13.64
CA LYS A 39 -43.25 8.01 -12.18
C LYS A 39 -44.66 8.10 -11.57
N SER A 40 -45.66 8.51 -12.36
CA SER A 40 -47.06 8.61 -11.92
C SER A 40 -47.89 7.34 -12.13
N LEU A 41 -47.33 6.31 -12.78
CA LEU A 41 -48.02 5.08 -13.12
C LEU A 41 -47.63 3.92 -12.20
N ASP A 42 -48.61 3.08 -11.88
CA ASP A 42 -48.35 1.78 -11.24
C ASP A 42 -47.51 0.88 -12.15
N ARG A 43 -46.63 0.06 -11.55
CA ARG A 43 -45.72 -0.86 -12.27
C ARG A 43 -46.43 -1.82 -13.22
N SER A 44 -47.67 -2.22 -12.92
CA SER A 44 -48.48 -3.10 -13.77
C SER A 44 -48.95 -2.43 -15.06
N GLU A 45 -49.02 -1.10 -15.09
CA GLU A 45 -49.40 -0.31 -16.27
C GLU A 45 -48.21 0.01 -17.18
N HIS A 46 -46.97 -0.15 -16.70
CA HIS A 46 -45.74 0.15 -17.45
C HIS A 46 -45.68 -0.63 -18.77
N ILE A 47 -46.05 -1.91 -18.78
CA ILE A 47 -46.01 -2.78 -19.98
C ILE A 47 -46.84 -2.18 -21.13
N HIS A 48 -48.03 -1.66 -20.82
CA HIS A 48 -48.92 -1.06 -21.83
C HIS A 48 -48.40 0.29 -22.35
N LEU A 49 -47.72 1.06 -21.50
CA LEU A 49 -47.04 2.27 -21.91
C LEU A 49 -45.84 1.95 -22.81
N VAL A 50 -45.03 0.94 -22.47
CA VAL A 50 -43.88 0.50 -23.28
C VAL A 50 -44.33 0.15 -24.70
N ASP A 51 -45.37 -0.67 -24.84
CA ASP A 51 -45.91 -1.06 -26.15
C ASP A 51 -46.43 0.14 -26.96
N ALA A 52 -46.99 1.16 -26.30
CA ALA A 52 -47.45 2.37 -26.96
C ALA A 52 -46.29 3.31 -27.36
N ALA A 53 -45.26 3.43 -26.50
CA ALA A 53 -44.08 4.25 -26.73
C ALA A 53 -43.26 3.75 -27.94
N LEU A 54 -43.05 2.43 -28.04
CA LEU A 54 -42.31 1.79 -29.13
C LEU A 54 -42.99 1.89 -30.51
N LYS A 55 -44.29 2.25 -30.55
CA LYS A 55 -45.02 2.52 -31.80
C LYS A 55 -44.81 3.95 -32.32
N ASN A 56 -44.26 4.85 -31.51
CA ASN A 56 -44.04 6.24 -31.89
C ASN A 56 -42.58 6.47 -32.30
N HIS A 57 -42.37 6.87 -33.56
CA HIS A 57 -41.04 7.11 -34.12
C HIS A 57 -40.26 8.23 -33.41
N MET A 58 -40.92 9.29 -32.93
CA MET A 58 -40.23 10.38 -32.22
C MET A 58 -39.69 9.93 -30.86
N VAL A 59 -40.42 9.07 -30.16
CA VAL A 59 -39.97 8.49 -28.89
C VAL A 59 -38.79 7.53 -29.11
N LEU A 60 -38.87 6.68 -30.13
CA LEU A 60 -37.76 5.79 -30.50
C LEU A 60 -36.49 6.56 -30.86
N ASN A 61 -36.60 7.59 -31.71
CA ASN A 61 -35.46 8.44 -32.09
C ASN A 61 -34.94 9.30 -30.92
N SER A 62 -35.72 9.44 -29.85
CA SER A 62 -35.26 10.10 -28.61
C SER A 62 -34.49 9.13 -27.71
N LEU A 63 -34.87 7.84 -27.67
CA LEU A 63 -34.22 6.81 -26.86
C LEU A 63 -32.96 6.22 -27.50
N CYS A 64 -32.90 6.21 -28.82
CA CYS A 64 -31.76 5.77 -29.60
C CYS A 64 -31.54 6.78 -30.74
N PRO A 65 -30.30 7.24 -30.99
CA PRO A 65 -30.03 8.15 -32.10
C PRO A 65 -30.45 7.52 -33.43
N PRO A 66 -30.82 8.32 -34.45
CA PRO A 66 -31.19 7.79 -35.75
C PRO A 66 -29.99 7.29 -36.56
N GLU A 67 -28.77 7.75 -36.23
CA GLU A 67 -27.52 7.36 -36.89
C GLU A 67 -26.67 6.51 -35.94
N VAL A 68 -25.87 5.60 -36.51
CA VAL A 68 -24.94 4.76 -35.74
C VAL A 68 -23.70 5.54 -35.33
N LYS A 69 -23.26 6.49 -36.16
CA LYS A 69 -22.14 7.37 -35.84
C LYS A 69 -22.56 8.35 -34.75
N SER A 70 -21.87 8.28 -33.62
CA SER A 70 -22.12 9.19 -32.49
C SER A 70 -20.82 9.84 -32.06
N ASN A 71 -20.74 11.17 -32.18
CA ASN A 71 -19.69 11.98 -31.57
C ASN A 71 -20.17 12.63 -30.25
N THR A 72 -21.36 12.26 -29.77
CA THR A 72 -21.89 12.68 -28.46
C THR A 72 -21.25 11.84 -27.36
N TYR A 73 -20.66 12.52 -26.37
CA TYR A 73 -19.92 11.87 -25.29
C TYR A 73 -20.79 11.69 -24.04
N LEU A 74 -20.32 10.80 -23.15
CA LEU A 74 -21.00 10.37 -21.92
C LEU A 74 -21.58 11.50 -21.07
N ASP A 75 -20.86 12.62 -20.91
CA ASP A 75 -21.26 13.73 -20.02
C ASP A 75 -22.34 14.65 -20.62
N SER A 76 -22.50 14.63 -21.94
CA SER A 76 -23.52 15.41 -22.64
C SER A 76 -24.93 14.79 -22.57
N ILE A 77 -25.05 13.52 -22.16
CA ILE A 77 -26.29 12.76 -22.17
C ILE A 77 -26.80 12.56 -20.75
N ARG A 78 -28.02 13.04 -20.48
CA ARG A 78 -28.71 12.83 -19.20
C ARG A 78 -29.37 11.44 -19.15
N GLU A 79 -29.29 10.79 -17.99
CA GLU A 79 -30.04 9.56 -17.68
C GLU A 79 -31.50 9.87 -17.35
N TYR A 80 -32.39 9.04 -17.86
CA TYR A 80 -33.82 9.09 -17.55
C TYR A 80 -34.23 7.82 -16.82
N GLU A 81 -35.00 7.98 -15.75
CA GLU A 81 -35.59 6.87 -14.98
C GLU A 81 -36.69 6.16 -15.77
N LEU A 82 -36.27 5.30 -16.71
CA LEU A 82 -37.15 4.56 -17.62
C LEU A 82 -37.13 3.06 -17.29
N PRO A 83 -38.23 2.32 -17.53
CA PRO A 83 -38.25 0.88 -17.37
C PRO A 83 -37.17 0.21 -18.23
N THR A 84 -36.42 -0.72 -17.65
CA THR A 84 -35.39 -1.52 -18.33
C THR A 84 -35.93 -2.19 -19.60
N SER A 85 -37.14 -2.76 -19.53
CA SER A 85 -37.83 -3.32 -20.70
C SER A 85 -38.09 -2.32 -21.84
N LEU A 86 -38.31 -1.03 -21.55
CA LEU A 86 -38.44 0.00 -22.59
C LEU A 86 -37.10 0.26 -23.27
N ILE A 87 -36.04 0.42 -22.47
CA ILE A 87 -34.68 0.68 -22.95
C ILE A 87 -34.20 -0.46 -23.85
N LEU A 88 -34.33 -1.71 -23.37
CA LEU A 88 -33.91 -2.90 -24.10
C LEU A 88 -34.72 -3.11 -25.38
N ARG A 89 -36.06 -3.04 -25.33
CA ARG A 89 -36.90 -3.24 -26.53
C ARG A 89 -36.77 -2.12 -27.55
N ALA A 90 -36.54 -0.87 -27.12
CA ALA A 90 -36.21 0.22 -28.04
C ALA A 90 -34.88 -0.06 -28.75
N PHE A 91 -33.88 -0.50 -27.98
CA PHE A 91 -32.58 -0.84 -28.53
C PHE A 91 -32.60 -2.09 -29.43
N SER A 92 -33.43 -3.10 -29.14
CA SER A 92 -33.56 -4.28 -30.02
C SER A 92 -34.11 -3.89 -31.39
N LYS A 93 -35.07 -2.96 -31.44
CA LYS A 93 -35.60 -2.39 -32.69
C LYS A 93 -34.54 -1.55 -33.42
N TYR A 94 -33.74 -0.78 -32.68
CA TYR A 94 -32.61 -0.05 -33.24
C TYR A 94 -31.59 -1.00 -33.90
N CYS A 95 -31.19 -2.06 -33.20
CA CYS A 95 -30.27 -3.07 -33.72
C CYS A 95 -30.79 -3.76 -34.99
N LYS A 96 -32.07 -4.11 -35.03
CA LYS A 96 -32.72 -4.69 -36.23
C LYS A 96 -32.70 -3.74 -37.43
N THR A 97 -32.84 -2.45 -37.17
CA THR A 97 -32.85 -1.40 -38.21
C THR A 97 -31.44 -1.20 -38.79
N HIS A 98 -30.42 -1.25 -37.94
CA HIS A 98 -29.00 -1.02 -38.30
C HIS A 98 -28.16 -2.30 -38.32
N LYS A 99 -28.79 -3.42 -38.70
CA LYS A 99 -28.15 -4.75 -38.62
C LYS A 99 -26.89 -4.86 -39.49
N ASN A 100 -26.86 -4.18 -40.63
CA ASN A 100 -25.75 -4.26 -41.58
C ASN A 100 -24.49 -3.59 -40.99
N GLU A 101 -24.68 -2.43 -40.37
CA GLU A 101 -23.64 -1.65 -39.69
C GLU A 101 -23.11 -2.42 -38.48
N ILE A 102 -24.00 -3.01 -37.66
CA ILE A 102 -23.61 -3.80 -36.50
C ILE A 102 -22.86 -5.09 -36.91
N ASN A 103 -23.31 -5.79 -37.96
CA ASN A 103 -22.59 -6.96 -38.46
C ASN A 103 -21.23 -6.59 -39.05
N LYS A 104 -21.12 -5.42 -39.71
CA LYS A 104 -19.82 -4.89 -40.15
C LYS A 104 -18.90 -4.63 -38.95
N PHE A 105 -19.41 -4.06 -37.86
CA PHE A 105 -18.63 -3.89 -36.63
C PHE A 105 -18.09 -5.21 -36.08
N TYR A 106 -18.93 -6.24 -35.90
CA TYR A 106 -18.47 -7.55 -35.42
C TYR A 106 -17.43 -8.18 -36.35
N SER A 107 -17.59 -8.02 -37.67
CA SER A 107 -16.59 -8.49 -38.66
C SER A 107 -15.23 -7.79 -38.48
N ILE A 108 -15.23 -6.46 -38.30
CA ILE A 108 -14.00 -5.70 -38.05
C ILE A 108 -13.40 -6.09 -36.69
N ARG A 109 -14.22 -6.21 -35.65
CA ARG A 109 -13.79 -6.61 -34.30
C ARG A 109 -13.01 -7.92 -34.32
N ARG A 110 -13.55 -8.98 -34.95
CA ARG A 110 -12.85 -10.27 -35.08
C ARG A 110 -11.48 -10.11 -35.76
N LYS A 111 -11.38 -9.31 -36.82
CA LYS A 111 -10.11 -9.06 -37.53
C LYS A 111 -9.11 -8.29 -36.68
N VAL A 112 -9.55 -7.25 -35.97
CA VAL A 112 -8.70 -6.46 -35.06
C VAL A 112 -8.11 -7.36 -33.98
N GLU A 113 -8.93 -8.21 -33.34
CA GLU A 113 -8.45 -9.13 -32.32
C GLU A 113 -7.44 -10.14 -32.90
N CYS A 114 -7.67 -10.70 -34.09
CA CYS A 114 -6.70 -11.56 -34.78
C CYS A 114 -5.35 -10.86 -35.00
N PHE A 115 -5.36 -9.62 -35.50
CA PHE A 115 -4.13 -8.87 -35.74
C PHE A 115 -3.36 -8.56 -34.45
N ILE A 116 -4.06 -8.19 -33.37
CA ILE A 116 -3.44 -7.93 -32.06
C ILE A 116 -2.82 -9.21 -31.47
N ILE A 117 -3.46 -10.37 -31.62
CA ILE A 117 -2.91 -11.66 -31.15
C ILE A 117 -1.64 -12.04 -31.93
N ASN A 118 -1.60 -11.74 -33.23
CA ASN A 118 -0.47 -12.03 -34.11
C ASN A 118 0.65 -10.97 -34.09
N GLY A 119 0.49 -9.86 -33.37
CA GLY A 119 1.48 -8.76 -33.32
C GLY A 119 1.43 -7.81 -34.52
N GLU A 120 0.41 -7.92 -35.38
CA GLU A 120 0.20 -7.10 -36.59
C GLU A 120 -0.48 -5.75 -36.21
N PHE A 121 0.23 -4.94 -35.42
CA PHE A 121 -0.33 -3.74 -34.79
C PHE A 121 -0.76 -2.66 -35.79
N LYS A 122 -0.06 -2.52 -36.92
CA LYS A 122 -0.34 -1.48 -37.91
C LYS A 122 -1.68 -1.72 -38.62
N GLU A 123 -1.92 -2.96 -38.99
CA GLU A 123 -3.15 -3.44 -39.63
C GLU A 123 -4.34 -3.28 -38.66
N ALA A 124 -4.14 -3.60 -37.38
CA ALA A 124 -5.12 -3.36 -36.34
C ALA A 124 -5.47 -1.88 -36.17
N LEU A 125 -4.47 -0.99 -36.14
CA LEU A 125 -4.68 0.47 -36.04
C LEU A 125 -5.47 1.03 -37.24
N ASN A 126 -5.19 0.55 -38.46
CA ASN A 126 -5.93 0.96 -39.65
C ASN A 126 -7.41 0.58 -39.57
N LEU A 127 -7.72 -0.64 -39.11
CA LEU A 127 -9.10 -1.07 -38.89
C LEU A 127 -9.78 -0.30 -37.75
N LEU A 128 -9.07 0.03 -36.68
CA LEU A 128 -9.60 0.85 -35.59
C LEU A 128 -9.93 2.27 -36.06
N ASN A 129 -9.12 2.85 -36.95
CA ASN A 129 -9.44 4.14 -37.59
C ASN A 129 -10.70 4.02 -38.47
N GLU A 130 -10.86 2.93 -39.23
CA GLU A 130 -12.10 2.67 -39.98
C GLU A 130 -13.33 2.60 -39.04
N VAL A 131 -13.18 1.98 -37.86
CA VAL A 131 -14.25 1.95 -36.84
C VAL A 131 -14.60 3.36 -36.36
N GLU A 132 -13.60 4.18 -36.01
CA GLU A 132 -13.85 5.56 -35.58
C GLU A 132 -14.50 6.41 -36.69
N ASP A 133 -14.14 6.18 -37.95
CA ASP A 133 -14.72 6.87 -39.10
C ASP A 133 -16.20 6.50 -39.33
N LEU A 134 -16.54 5.22 -39.17
CA LEU A 134 -17.90 4.71 -39.41
C LEU A 134 -18.85 4.95 -38.24
N PHE A 135 -18.35 4.79 -37.01
CA PHE A 135 -19.19 4.72 -35.81
C PHE A 135 -18.93 5.86 -34.82
N GLY A 136 -17.90 6.66 -35.05
CA GLY A 136 -17.40 7.61 -34.07
C GLY A 136 -16.47 6.92 -33.07
N ARG A 137 -15.70 7.73 -32.34
CA ARG A 137 -14.80 7.23 -31.31
C ARG A 137 -15.60 6.65 -30.15
N ASN A 138 -15.34 5.40 -29.82
CA ASN A 138 -16.03 4.64 -28.77
C ASN A 138 -15.02 4.04 -27.78
N ILE A 139 -15.49 3.67 -26.59
CA ILE A 139 -14.63 3.24 -25.48
C ILE A 139 -13.90 1.95 -25.85
N TRP A 140 -14.54 1.03 -26.56
CA TRP A 140 -13.89 -0.17 -27.10
C TRP A 140 -12.69 0.18 -28.00
N SER A 141 -12.85 1.09 -28.98
CA SER A 141 -11.76 1.49 -29.87
C SER A 141 -10.58 2.14 -29.14
N ILE A 142 -10.86 2.91 -28.08
CA ILE A 142 -9.84 3.56 -27.24
C ILE A 142 -9.06 2.51 -26.45
N ASP A 143 -9.74 1.57 -25.79
CA ASP A 143 -9.10 0.49 -25.02
C ASP A 143 -8.22 -0.38 -25.93
N MET A 144 -8.69 -0.71 -27.15
CA MET A 144 -7.91 -1.45 -28.14
C MET A 144 -6.66 -0.68 -28.61
N LYS A 145 -6.76 0.64 -28.86
CA LYS A 145 -5.60 1.48 -29.20
C LYS A 145 -4.61 1.58 -28.03
N MET A 146 -5.08 1.73 -26.80
CA MET A 146 -4.21 1.75 -25.61
C MET A 146 -3.51 0.42 -25.40
N ASN A 147 -4.16 -0.72 -25.66
CA ASN A 147 -3.52 -2.04 -25.66
C ASN A 147 -2.38 -2.12 -26.68
N ILE A 148 -2.61 -1.62 -27.90
CA ILE A 148 -1.58 -1.60 -28.96
C ILE A 148 -0.42 -0.69 -28.57
N PHE A 149 -0.68 0.55 -28.13
CA PHE A 149 0.37 1.51 -27.77
C PHE A 149 1.18 1.07 -26.55
N ALA A 150 0.56 0.39 -25.58
CA ALA A 150 1.29 -0.19 -24.45
C ALA A 150 2.24 -1.34 -24.86
N ARG A 151 2.01 -1.99 -26.00
CA ARG A 151 2.78 -3.14 -26.49
C ARG A 151 3.69 -2.85 -27.68
N ASN A 152 3.54 -1.68 -28.31
CA ASN A 152 4.31 -1.28 -29.48
C ASN A 152 5.32 -0.17 -29.10
N PRO A 153 6.63 -0.46 -29.04
CA PRO A 153 7.65 0.52 -28.67
C PRO A 153 7.73 1.74 -29.59
N ASN A 154 7.18 1.66 -30.80
CA ASN A 154 7.20 2.76 -31.77
C ASN A 154 6.08 3.79 -31.56
N GLU A 155 5.15 3.52 -30.66
CA GLU A 155 4.01 4.39 -30.40
C GLU A 155 4.08 4.93 -28.97
N ASP A 156 3.65 6.18 -28.78
CA ASP A 156 3.73 6.87 -27.48
C ASP A 156 2.36 6.88 -26.80
N LEU A 157 2.24 6.02 -25.77
CA LEU A 157 1.02 5.87 -24.97
C LEU A 157 0.64 7.16 -24.23
N GLU A 158 1.63 7.89 -23.69
CA GLU A 158 1.41 9.15 -22.97
C GLU A 158 0.98 10.25 -23.93
N LEU A 159 1.58 10.31 -25.13
CA LEU A 159 1.14 11.21 -26.19
C LEU A 159 -0.31 10.95 -26.57
N TYR A 160 -0.70 9.70 -26.78
CA TYR A 160 -2.10 9.37 -27.10
C TYR A 160 -3.05 9.75 -25.97
N LYS A 161 -2.69 9.46 -24.72
CA LYS A 161 -3.48 9.88 -23.55
C LYS A 161 -3.63 11.40 -23.50
N SER A 162 -2.57 12.17 -23.77
CA SER A 162 -2.62 13.64 -23.77
C SER A 162 -3.55 14.22 -24.83
N GLN A 163 -3.74 13.52 -25.96
CA GLN A 163 -4.70 13.91 -26.99
C GLN A 163 -6.15 13.76 -26.50
N LEU A 164 -6.40 12.77 -25.62
CA LEU A 164 -7.71 12.48 -25.06
C LEU A 164 -8.05 13.35 -23.83
N ASP A 165 -7.07 14.01 -23.19
CA ASP A 165 -7.30 14.87 -22.02
C ASP A 165 -8.23 16.06 -22.28
N LYS A 166 -8.41 16.43 -23.56
CA LYS A 166 -9.28 17.53 -23.99
C LYS A 166 -10.69 17.08 -24.33
N GLU A 167 -10.98 15.78 -24.26
CA GLU A 167 -12.27 15.20 -24.64
C GLU A 167 -13.13 14.88 -23.40
N GLU A 168 -14.45 14.84 -23.57
CA GLU A 168 -15.44 14.51 -22.52
C GLU A 168 -15.38 13.03 -22.04
N ILE A 169 -14.32 12.32 -22.41
CA ILE A 169 -13.98 10.95 -22.00
C ILE A 169 -12.65 10.89 -21.22
N ALA A 170 -12.04 12.05 -20.94
CA ALA A 170 -10.73 12.18 -20.30
C ALA A 170 -10.61 11.38 -19.00
N HIS A 171 -11.69 11.31 -18.21
CA HIS A 171 -11.68 10.53 -16.98
C HIS A 171 -11.55 9.03 -17.25
N ILE A 172 -12.38 8.47 -18.14
CA ILE A 172 -12.31 7.05 -18.52
C ILE A 172 -10.98 6.74 -19.20
N SER A 173 -10.55 7.58 -20.15
CA SER A 173 -9.27 7.37 -20.83
C SER A 173 -8.09 7.41 -19.86
N THR A 174 -8.13 8.27 -18.84
CA THR A 174 -7.12 8.28 -17.76
C THR A 174 -7.11 6.97 -16.96
N LEU A 175 -8.28 6.42 -16.65
CA LEU A 175 -8.39 5.15 -15.93
C LEU A 175 -7.96 3.95 -16.78
N VAL A 176 -8.34 3.92 -18.07
CA VAL A 176 -7.89 2.90 -19.04
C VAL A 176 -6.38 2.99 -19.24
N HIS A 177 -5.83 4.21 -19.35
CA HIS A 177 -4.39 4.42 -19.40
C HIS A 177 -3.69 3.85 -18.17
N ARG A 178 -4.19 4.14 -16.96
CA ARG A 178 -3.67 3.57 -15.73
C ARG A 178 -3.76 2.04 -15.70
N LYS A 179 -4.79 1.45 -16.31
CA LYS A 179 -4.90 -0.02 -16.47
C LYS A 179 -3.72 -0.58 -17.26
N TYR A 180 -3.23 0.10 -18.29
CA TYR A 180 -2.08 -0.36 -19.08
C TYR A 180 -0.71 -0.01 -18.50
N VAL A 181 -0.60 1.08 -17.72
CA VAL A 181 0.64 1.47 -17.02
C VAL A 181 0.85 0.68 -15.73
N SER A 182 -0.20 0.14 -15.12
CA SER A 182 -0.10 -0.61 -13.87
C SER A 182 0.61 -1.95 -14.06
N ASN A 183 1.48 -2.30 -13.10
CA ASN A 183 2.22 -3.56 -13.09
C ASN A 183 1.37 -4.76 -12.68
N SER A 184 0.27 -4.57 -11.95
CA SER A 184 -0.63 -5.67 -11.59
C SER A 184 -2.06 -5.19 -11.34
N LEU A 185 -3.03 -6.09 -11.50
CA LEU A 185 -4.45 -5.85 -11.23
C LEU A 185 -4.69 -5.50 -9.75
N LYS A 186 -4.03 -6.21 -8.82
CA LYS A 186 -4.18 -5.99 -7.37
C LYS A 186 -3.72 -4.59 -6.96
N LEU A 187 -2.59 -4.11 -7.50
CA LEU A 187 -2.09 -2.76 -7.25
C LEU A 187 -3.02 -1.71 -7.86
N PHE A 188 -3.46 -1.92 -9.10
CA PHE A 188 -4.43 -1.04 -9.75
C PHE A 188 -5.73 -0.91 -8.94
N TYR A 189 -6.29 -2.02 -8.46
CA TYR A 189 -7.47 -1.98 -7.61
C TYR A 189 -7.19 -1.22 -6.30
N ARG A 190 -6.15 -1.58 -5.54
CA ARG A 190 -5.85 -0.96 -4.24
C ARG A 190 -5.51 0.53 -4.34
N GLN A 191 -4.75 0.93 -5.36
CA GLN A 191 -4.20 2.28 -5.47
C GLN A 191 -5.06 3.22 -6.33
N VAL A 192 -5.81 2.69 -7.28
CA VAL A 192 -6.55 3.50 -8.28
C VAL A 192 -8.07 3.37 -8.10
N LEU A 193 -8.64 2.16 -8.18
CA LEU A 193 -10.10 1.99 -8.33
C LEU A 193 -10.88 1.71 -7.05
N GLY A 194 -10.37 0.91 -6.12
CA GLY A 194 -11.14 0.43 -4.96
C GLY A 194 -11.73 1.55 -4.13
N ASN A 195 -10.88 2.51 -3.71
CA ASN A 195 -11.33 3.68 -2.97
C ASN A 195 -12.23 4.60 -3.80
N LEU A 196 -11.95 4.75 -5.10
CA LEU A 196 -12.75 5.58 -6.01
C LEU A 196 -14.18 5.03 -6.15
N LEU A 197 -14.33 3.72 -6.31
CA LEU A 197 -15.64 3.05 -6.43
C LEU A 197 -16.45 3.19 -5.13
N LEU A 198 -15.80 2.99 -3.98
CA LEU A 198 -16.44 3.17 -2.68
C LEU A 198 -16.92 4.61 -2.50
N GLU A 199 -16.06 5.60 -2.74
CA GLU A 199 -16.42 7.02 -2.64
C GLU A 199 -17.55 7.41 -3.61
N TYR A 200 -17.55 6.91 -4.84
CA TYR A 200 -18.62 7.20 -5.80
C TYR A 200 -19.95 6.60 -5.38
N ARG A 201 -19.95 5.37 -4.87
CA ARG A 201 -21.17 4.71 -4.39
C ARG A 201 -21.76 5.44 -3.18
N SER A 202 -20.91 5.75 -2.21
CA SER A 202 -21.28 6.49 -1.02
C SER A 202 -21.88 7.87 -1.31
N ASN A 203 -21.38 8.55 -2.36
CA ASN A 203 -21.89 9.86 -2.79
C ASN A 203 -23.06 9.78 -3.79
N GLY A 204 -23.70 8.62 -3.95
CA GLY A 204 -24.89 8.44 -4.78
C GLY A 204 -24.62 8.36 -6.29
N VAL A 205 -23.35 8.24 -6.71
CA VAL A 205 -22.92 8.09 -8.11
C VAL A 205 -22.78 6.60 -8.49
N ASN A 206 -23.72 5.78 -7.99
CA ASN A 206 -23.69 4.31 -8.08
C ASN A 206 -23.56 3.79 -9.51
N ARG A 207 -24.36 4.34 -10.44
CA ARG A 207 -24.40 3.89 -11.84
C ARG A 207 -23.05 4.02 -12.55
N TYR A 208 -22.38 5.14 -12.33
CA TYR A 208 -21.08 5.38 -12.93
C TYR A 208 -20.00 4.52 -12.28
N ALA A 209 -20.03 4.35 -10.95
CA ALA A 209 -19.13 3.44 -10.25
C ALA A 209 -19.27 2.00 -10.76
N ASP A 210 -20.50 1.49 -10.83
CA ASP A 210 -20.80 0.16 -11.36
C ASP A 210 -20.36 0.00 -12.81
N TYR A 211 -20.44 1.08 -13.60
CA TYR A 211 -20.00 1.09 -14.99
C TYR A 211 -18.47 1.05 -15.11
N LEU A 212 -17.76 1.84 -14.29
CA LEU A 212 -16.30 1.78 -14.23
C LEU A 212 -15.81 0.40 -13.78
N SER A 213 -16.50 -0.19 -12.80
CA SER A 213 -16.21 -1.53 -12.31
C SER A 213 -16.32 -2.58 -13.42
N ILE A 214 -17.44 -2.65 -14.14
CA ILE A 214 -17.61 -3.64 -15.23
C ILE A 214 -16.71 -3.37 -16.46
N LEU A 215 -16.29 -2.13 -16.65
CA LEU A 215 -15.40 -1.74 -17.75
C LEU A 215 -13.94 -2.12 -17.48
N LEU A 216 -13.48 -1.96 -16.23
CA LEU A 216 -12.05 -1.99 -15.89
C LEU A 216 -11.65 -3.19 -15.04
N LEU A 217 -12.57 -3.84 -14.33
CA LEU A 217 -12.26 -4.92 -13.40
C LEU A 217 -12.86 -6.26 -13.86
N PRO A 218 -12.16 -7.38 -13.63
CA PRO A 218 -12.77 -8.70 -13.68
C PRO A 218 -13.90 -8.82 -12.65
N GLU A 219 -14.88 -9.68 -12.94
CA GLU A 219 -16.07 -9.85 -12.11
C GLU A 219 -15.79 -10.25 -10.66
N SER A 220 -14.69 -10.96 -10.39
CA SER A 220 -14.29 -11.41 -9.05
C SER A 220 -13.92 -10.29 -8.09
N TYR A 221 -13.60 -9.09 -8.57
CA TYR A 221 -13.19 -7.97 -7.74
C TYR A 221 -14.36 -7.13 -7.21
N ASP A 222 -15.55 -7.24 -7.82
CA ASP A 222 -16.71 -6.45 -7.44
C ASP A 222 -18.03 -7.17 -7.77
N GLU A 223 -18.55 -7.85 -6.76
CA GLU A 223 -19.79 -8.62 -6.86
C GLU A 223 -21.05 -7.76 -6.66
N HIS A 224 -20.90 -6.52 -6.15
CA HIS A 224 -22.02 -5.65 -5.74
C HIS A 224 -22.67 -4.83 -6.88
N ILE A 225 -22.29 -5.08 -8.13
CA ILE A 225 -22.79 -4.35 -9.30
C ILE A 225 -24.29 -4.55 -9.50
N ASN A 226 -25.05 -3.46 -9.66
CA ASN A 226 -26.47 -3.51 -9.93
C ASN A 226 -26.76 -3.50 -11.46
N ILE A 227 -27.18 -4.66 -11.98
CA ILE A 227 -27.50 -4.83 -13.42
C ILE A 227 -28.63 -3.90 -13.88
N GLN A 228 -29.65 -3.67 -13.05
CA GLN A 228 -30.78 -2.79 -13.39
C GLN A 228 -30.29 -1.36 -13.68
N GLU A 229 -29.48 -0.85 -12.75
CA GLU A 229 -28.95 0.51 -12.81
C GLU A 229 -27.99 0.68 -14.00
N LEU A 230 -27.25 -0.36 -14.37
CA LEU A 230 -26.40 -0.35 -15.56
C LEU A 230 -27.18 -0.36 -16.88
N ILE A 231 -28.34 -1.03 -16.94
CA ILE A 231 -29.23 -0.93 -18.11
C ILE A 231 -29.73 0.51 -18.27
N ILE A 232 -30.05 1.20 -17.15
CA ILE A 232 -30.45 2.61 -17.17
C ILE A 232 -29.26 3.49 -17.62
N PHE A 233 -28.08 3.27 -17.05
CA PHE A 233 -26.84 3.98 -17.40
C PHE A 233 -26.48 3.85 -18.89
N SER A 234 -26.77 2.69 -19.50
CA SER A 234 -26.47 2.41 -20.91
C SER A 234 -27.07 3.43 -21.90
N GLN A 235 -28.04 4.25 -21.47
CA GLN A 235 -28.57 5.37 -22.26
C GLN A 235 -27.52 6.44 -22.60
N ARG A 236 -26.45 6.57 -21.81
CA ARG A 236 -25.35 7.52 -22.03
C ARG A 236 -24.30 7.02 -23.03
N LEU A 237 -24.34 5.73 -23.38
CA LEU A 237 -23.34 5.09 -24.21
C LEU A 237 -23.68 5.21 -25.70
N CYS A 238 -22.64 5.29 -26.52
CA CYS A 238 -22.80 5.13 -27.96
C CYS A 238 -23.39 3.73 -28.28
N PRO A 239 -24.01 3.54 -29.46
CA PRO A 239 -24.67 2.28 -29.79
C PRO A 239 -23.76 1.05 -29.69
N ILE A 240 -22.47 1.16 -30.05
CA ILE A 240 -21.50 0.06 -29.95
C ILE A 240 -21.21 -0.29 -28.50
N ASP A 241 -20.79 0.70 -27.69
CA ASP A 241 -20.46 0.47 -26.28
C ASP A 241 -21.68 -0.04 -25.49
N LYS A 242 -22.89 0.44 -25.84
CA LYS A 242 -24.16 -0.05 -25.30
C LYS A 242 -24.40 -1.51 -25.63
N LEU A 243 -24.17 -1.92 -26.88
CA LEU A 243 -24.33 -3.32 -27.32
C LEU A 243 -23.38 -4.24 -26.57
N LEU A 244 -22.10 -3.85 -26.44
CA LEU A 244 -21.08 -4.59 -25.72
C LEU A 244 -21.39 -4.68 -24.22
N LEU A 245 -21.85 -3.59 -23.60
CA LEU A 245 -22.26 -3.58 -22.20
C LEU A 245 -23.44 -4.53 -21.96
N ILE A 246 -24.50 -4.47 -22.78
CA ILE A 246 -25.67 -5.34 -22.60
C ILE A 246 -25.29 -6.81 -22.75
N TYR A 247 -24.38 -7.15 -23.67
CA TYR A 247 -23.88 -8.52 -23.79
C TYR A 247 -23.17 -8.99 -22.51
N LYS A 248 -22.25 -8.16 -21.97
CA LYS A 248 -21.57 -8.44 -20.69
C LYS A 248 -22.56 -8.60 -19.53
N LEU A 249 -23.58 -7.73 -19.46
CA LEU A 249 -24.64 -7.82 -18.46
C LEU A 249 -25.47 -9.10 -18.59
N GLY A 250 -25.72 -9.55 -19.82
CA GLY A 250 -26.39 -10.82 -20.09
C GLY A 250 -25.61 -12.01 -19.54
N VAL A 251 -24.32 -12.12 -19.87
CA VAL A 251 -23.45 -13.18 -19.33
C VAL A 251 -23.37 -13.11 -17.80
N LYS A 252 -23.18 -11.91 -17.22
CA LYS A 252 -23.15 -11.72 -15.76
C LYS A 252 -24.48 -12.08 -15.09
N SER A 253 -25.62 -11.74 -15.68
CA SER A 253 -26.93 -12.10 -15.11
C SER A 253 -27.13 -13.62 -14.98
N LEU A 254 -26.48 -14.42 -15.84
CA LEU A 254 -26.53 -15.87 -15.82
C LEU A 254 -25.54 -16.49 -14.82
N SER A 255 -24.49 -15.77 -14.43
CA SER A 255 -23.44 -16.24 -13.52
C SER A 255 -23.75 -16.00 -12.03
N LEU A 256 -24.68 -15.08 -11.71
CA LEU A 256 -25.05 -14.74 -10.33
C LEU A 256 -25.73 -15.91 -9.60
N GLU A 257 -25.36 -16.09 -8.33
CA GLU A 257 -26.00 -17.08 -7.43
C GLU A 257 -27.45 -16.69 -7.11
N LEU A 258 -27.71 -15.40 -6.87
CA LEU A 258 -29.04 -14.82 -6.66
C LEU A 258 -29.42 -13.99 -7.89
N LYS A 259 -30.10 -14.63 -8.85
CA LYS A 259 -30.53 -13.98 -10.09
C LYS A 259 -31.79 -13.15 -9.87
N ASP A 260 -31.79 -11.89 -10.30
CA ASP A 260 -33.05 -11.18 -10.55
C ASP A 260 -33.69 -11.79 -11.79
N GLU A 261 -34.62 -12.74 -11.58
CA GLU A 261 -35.28 -13.47 -12.67
C GLU A 261 -35.96 -12.54 -13.67
N LYS A 262 -36.49 -11.40 -13.21
CA LYS A 262 -37.20 -10.46 -14.08
C LYS A 262 -36.21 -9.76 -15.01
N ILE A 263 -35.14 -9.19 -14.47
CA ILE A 263 -34.12 -8.49 -15.28
C ILE A 263 -33.41 -9.46 -16.21
N THR A 264 -33.03 -10.64 -15.70
CA THR A 264 -32.41 -11.70 -16.49
C THR A 264 -33.29 -12.08 -17.68
N LYS A 265 -34.60 -12.25 -17.44
CA LYS A 265 -35.57 -12.52 -18.51
C LYS A 265 -35.68 -11.38 -19.51
N GLU A 266 -35.68 -10.13 -19.07
CA GLU A 266 -35.73 -8.97 -19.98
C GLU A 266 -34.49 -8.91 -20.91
N ILE A 267 -33.30 -9.26 -20.41
CA ILE A 267 -32.08 -9.36 -21.23
C ILE A 267 -32.14 -10.56 -22.18
N VAL A 268 -32.64 -11.71 -21.73
CA VAL A 268 -32.83 -12.90 -22.58
C VAL A 268 -33.85 -12.64 -23.68
N ASP A 269 -34.96 -11.95 -23.38
CA ASP A 269 -35.96 -11.53 -24.36
C ASP A 269 -35.35 -10.55 -25.38
N PHE A 270 -34.46 -9.65 -24.95
CA PHE A 270 -33.66 -8.82 -25.85
C PHE A 270 -32.75 -9.65 -26.75
N ALA A 271 -32.03 -10.64 -26.22
CA ALA A 271 -31.15 -11.53 -26.98
C ALA A 271 -31.94 -12.33 -28.04
N LYS A 272 -33.07 -12.93 -27.65
CA LYS A 272 -34.03 -13.61 -28.54
C LYS A 272 -34.52 -12.71 -29.66
N ASP A 273 -34.73 -11.43 -29.36
CA ASP A 273 -35.17 -10.48 -30.37
C ASP A 273 -34.11 -10.26 -31.45
N ILE A 274 -32.82 -10.19 -31.09
CA ILE A 274 -31.75 -9.75 -32.00
C ILE A 274 -30.95 -10.89 -32.64
N GLU A 275 -30.96 -12.10 -32.09
CA GLU A 275 -30.12 -13.24 -32.54
C GLU A 275 -30.26 -13.59 -34.04
N GLY A 276 -31.43 -13.37 -34.64
CA GLY A 276 -31.65 -13.62 -36.07
C GLY A 276 -31.25 -12.46 -36.99
N SER A 277 -30.90 -11.30 -36.43
CA SER A 277 -30.51 -10.10 -37.19
C SER A 277 -29.01 -9.80 -37.08
N ILE A 278 -28.37 -10.18 -35.97
CA ILE A 278 -26.95 -9.93 -35.70
C ILE A 278 -26.13 -11.21 -35.91
N GLU A 279 -25.04 -11.11 -36.67
CA GLU A 279 -24.12 -12.22 -36.99
C GLU A 279 -23.11 -12.49 -35.86
N TYR A 280 -23.60 -12.53 -34.62
CA TYR A 280 -22.84 -12.92 -33.44
C TYR A 280 -23.62 -13.97 -32.63
N SER A 281 -23.13 -15.20 -32.65
CA SER A 281 -23.83 -16.39 -32.12
C SER A 281 -24.01 -16.36 -30.61
N GLY A 282 -23.21 -15.59 -29.88
CA GLY A 282 -23.29 -15.52 -28.42
C GLY A 282 -24.64 -15.03 -27.87
N TRP A 283 -25.40 -14.24 -28.66
CA TRP A 283 -26.76 -13.85 -28.29
C TRP A 283 -27.72 -15.04 -28.22
N ALA A 284 -27.63 -15.98 -29.18
CA ALA A 284 -28.41 -17.22 -29.15
C ALA A 284 -27.97 -18.11 -27.98
N HIS A 285 -26.68 -18.14 -27.66
CA HIS A 285 -26.15 -18.95 -26.56
C HIS A 285 -26.60 -18.45 -25.18
N ILE A 286 -26.79 -17.15 -24.99
CA ILE A 286 -27.40 -16.59 -23.75
C ILE A 286 -28.81 -17.16 -23.55
N ARG A 287 -29.63 -17.21 -24.61
CA ARG A 287 -30.94 -17.85 -24.58
C ARG A 287 -30.80 -19.34 -24.24
N ASP A 288 -29.95 -20.05 -24.97
CA ASP A 288 -29.81 -21.50 -24.82
C ASP A 288 -29.40 -21.88 -23.39
N PHE A 289 -28.54 -21.08 -22.75
CA PHE A 289 -28.17 -21.29 -21.36
C PHE A 289 -29.35 -21.05 -20.41
N TYR A 290 -30.10 -19.96 -20.62
CA TYR A 290 -31.28 -19.64 -19.79
C TYR A 290 -32.40 -20.69 -19.92
N GLU A 291 -32.55 -21.30 -21.10
CA GLU A 291 -33.51 -22.37 -21.37
C GLU A 291 -32.98 -23.77 -21.03
N GLU A 292 -31.80 -23.87 -20.42
CA GLU A 292 -31.11 -25.13 -20.06
C GLU A 292 -30.81 -26.06 -21.26
N ASN A 293 -30.77 -25.50 -22.47
CA ASN A 293 -30.43 -26.19 -23.71
C ASN A 293 -28.90 -26.31 -23.89
N LEU A 294 -28.26 -27.02 -22.96
CA LEU A 294 -26.80 -27.17 -22.91
C LEU A 294 -26.29 -28.25 -23.90
N ASN A 295 -26.18 -27.91 -25.18
CA ASN A 295 -25.68 -28.82 -26.23
C ASN A 295 -24.17 -28.66 -26.49
N PRO A 296 -23.45 -29.75 -26.83
CA PRO A 296 -22.04 -29.66 -27.21
C PRO A 296 -21.89 -28.92 -28.54
N ARG A 297 -20.96 -27.96 -28.57
CA ARG A 297 -20.63 -27.16 -29.75
C ARG A 297 -19.17 -27.38 -30.11
N VAL A 298 -18.95 -28.48 -30.83
CA VAL A 298 -17.62 -28.95 -31.21
C VAL A 298 -17.68 -29.42 -32.66
N CYS A 299 -16.78 -28.96 -33.51
CA CYS A 299 -16.73 -29.41 -34.90
C CYS A 299 -16.17 -30.85 -35.01
N GLU A 300 -16.41 -31.50 -36.15
CA GLU A 300 -16.04 -32.92 -36.35
C GLU A 300 -14.53 -33.17 -36.15
N SER A 301 -13.67 -32.27 -36.64
CA SER A 301 -12.22 -32.35 -36.45
C SER A 301 -11.80 -32.21 -34.99
N THR A 302 -12.49 -31.36 -34.22
CA THR A 302 -12.24 -31.21 -32.79
C THR A 302 -12.75 -32.44 -32.01
N GLN A 303 -13.90 -33.01 -32.38
CA GLN A 303 -14.39 -34.26 -31.79
C GLN A 303 -13.40 -35.41 -31.97
N LYS A 304 -12.83 -35.55 -33.16
CA LYS A 304 -11.77 -36.55 -33.43
C LYS A 304 -10.54 -36.32 -32.57
N THR A 305 -10.12 -35.07 -32.41
CA THR A 305 -8.98 -34.70 -31.54
C THR A 305 -9.24 -35.06 -30.07
N ILE A 306 -10.45 -34.79 -29.57
CA ILE A 306 -10.88 -35.16 -28.20
C ILE A 306 -10.90 -36.68 -28.03
N ALA A 307 -11.33 -37.44 -29.04
CA ALA A 307 -11.33 -38.89 -29.01
C ALA A 307 -9.91 -39.45 -28.92
N ASN A 308 -8.99 -39.00 -29.79
CA ASN A 308 -7.57 -39.40 -29.74
C ASN A 308 -6.95 -39.09 -28.36
N TYR A 309 -7.22 -37.89 -27.82
CA TYR A 309 -6.76 -37.50 -26.50
C TYR A 309 -7.33 -38.39 -25.38
N SER A 310 -8.58 -38.82 -25.51
CA SER A 310 -9.26 -39.67 -24.52
C SER A 310 -8.76 -41.12 -24.55
N ASN A 311 -8.40 -41.61 -25.73
CA ASN A 311 -7.81 -42.94 -25.94
C ASN A 311 -6.36 -43.05 -25.43
N GLY A 312 -5.71 -41.93 -25.14
CA GLY A 312 -4.29 -41.87 -24.77
C GLY A 312 -3.33 -41.75 -25.96
N GLU A 313 -3.85 -41.46 -27.16
CA GLU A 313 -3.05 -41.25 -28.37
C GLU A 313 -2.51 -39.80 -28.42
N TYR A 314 -1.68 -39.43 -27.43
CA TYR A 314 -1.29 -38.04 -27.18
C TYR A 314 -0.53 -37.38 -28.34
N LYS A 315 0.31 -38.11 -29.08
CA LYS A 315 1.02 -37.57 -30.25
C LYS A 315 0.06 -37.16 -31.37
N LEU A 316 -0.91 -38.03 -31.68
CA LEU A 316 -1.94 -37.72 -32.69
C LEU A 316 -2.84 -36.57 -32.25
N ALA A 317 -3.19 -36.50 -30.97
CA ALA A 317 -3.97 -35.39 -30.41
C ALA A 317 -3.21 -34.06 -30.43
N LYS A 318 -1.88 -34.07 -30.18
CA LYS A 318 -1.01 -32.90 -30.27
C LYS A 318 -0.97 -32.35 -31.71
N ASP A 319 -0.69 -33.20 -32.69
CA ASP A 319 -0.58 -32.80 -34.09
C ASP A 319 -1.90 -32.25 -34.63
N SER A 320 -3.02 -32.93 -34.34
CA SER A 320 -4.34 -32.46 -34.78
C SER A 320 -4.75 -31.17 -34.09
N SER A 321 -4.40 -30.99 -32.81
CA SER A 321 -4.64 -29.74 -32.09
C SER A 321 -3.82 -28.57 -32.65
N LYS A 322 -2.56 -28.79 -33.07
CA LYS A 322 -1.72 -27.76 -33.71
C LYS A 322 -2.37 -27.20 -34.97
N VAL A 323 -2.86 -28.08 -35.84
CA VAL A 323 -3.56 -27.71 -37.08
C VAL A 323 -4.85 -26.93 -36.79
N LEU A 324 -5.60 -27.32 -35.75
CA LEU A 324 -6.80 -26.60 -35.33
C LEU A 324 -6.49 -25.20 -34.81
N LEU A 325 -5.47 -25.06 -33.95
CA LEU A 325 -5.05 -23.77 -33.41
C LEU A 325 -4.54 -22.82 -34.51
N GLU A 326 -3.88 -23.34 -35.55
CA GLU A 326 -3.43 -22.54 -36.71
C GLU A 326 -4.59 -22.10 -37.61
N SER A 327 -5.63 -22.92 -37.75
CA SER A 327 -6.80 -22.60 -38.57
C SER A 327 -7.87 -21.75 -37.85
N GLN A 328 -7.93 -21.80 -36.52
CA GLN A 328 -8.89 -21.06 -35.69
C GLN A 328 -8.17 -20.13 -34.69
N LEU A 329 -7.80 -18.93 -35.14
CA LEU A 329 -6.92 -18.03 -34.38
C LEU A 329 -7.52 -17.46 -33.08
N LEU A 330 -8.85 -17.29 -33.01
CA LEU A 330 -9.55 -16.73 -31.83
C LEU A 330 -10.07 -17.81 -30.87
N ASP A 331 -10.32 -19.02 -31.37
CA ASP A 331 -10.85 -20.14 -30.58
C ASP A 331 -9.70 -20.99 -30.03
N LEU A 332 -9.26 -20.66 -28.82
CA LEU A 332 -8.20 -21.40 -28.12
C LEU A 332 -8.77 -22.49 -27.19
N SER A 333 -10.03 -22.90 -27.36
CA SER A 333 -10.64 -23.90 -26.48
C SER A 333 -9.97 -25.28 -26.54
N ILE A 334 -9.20 -25.58 -27.60
CA ILE A 334 -8.43 -26.83 -27.72
C ILE A 334 -7.01 -26.75 -27.13
N LEU A 335 -6.60 -25.56 -26.67
CA LEU A 335 -5.30 -25.31 -26.07
C LEU A 335 -5.02 -26.23 -24.87
N ASP A 336 -6.03 -26.52 -24.05
CA ASP A 336 -5.94 -27.44 -22.91
C ASP A 336 -5.48 -28.84 -23.36
N ILE A 337 -6.05 -29.34 -24.46
CA ILE A 337 -5.69 -30.65 -25.02
C ILE A 337 -4.30 -30.61 -25.64
N TYR A 338 -3.96 -29.54 -26.36
CA TYR A 338 -2.64 -29.38 -26.96
C TYR A 338 -1.53 -29.39 -25.89
N VAL A 339 -1.68 -28.56 -24.85
CA VAL A 339 -0.68 -28.41 -23.77
C VAL A 339 -0.52 -29.73 -23.01
N ARG A 340 -1.62 -30.36 -22.58
CA ARG A 340 -1.57 -31.64 -21.87
C ARG A 340 -0.99 -32.76 -22.72
N SER A 341 -1.38 -32.84 -23.99
CA SER A 341 -0.83 -33.85 -24.91
C SER A 341 0.66 -33.65 -25.14
N THR A 342 1.11 -32.40 -25.19
CA THR A 342 2.54 -32.06 -25.28
C THR A 342 3.31 -32.59 -24.06
N ILE A 343 2.81 -32.32 -22.85
CA ILE A 343 3.39 -32.82 -21.59
C ILE A 343 3.41 -34.36 -21.58
N TYR A 344 2.28 -35.01 -21.85
CA TYR A 344 2.19 -36.48 -21.79
C TYR A 344 2.96 -37.21 -22.90
N SER A 345 3.23 -36.55 -24.03
CA SER A 345 3.99 -37.13 -25.12
C SER A 345 5.51 -37.18 -24.90
N GLY A 346 6.01 -36.45 -23.90
CA GLY A 346 7.45 -36.28 -23.64
C GLY A 346 8.20 -35.46 -24.70
N ASP A 347 7.52 -34.99 -25.76
CA ASP A 347 8.09 -34.22 -26.87
C ASP A 347 8.23 -32.71 -26.52
N TYR A 348 8.67 -32.39 -25.30
CA TYR A 348 8.98 -31.02 -24.89
C TYR A 348 10.48 -30.78 -25.05
N GLU A 349 10.90 -30.34 -26.24
CA GLU A 349 12.22 -29.75 -26.40
C GLU A 349 12.15 -28.25 -26.09
N VAL A 350 12.96 -27.80 -25.12
CA VAL A 350 13.19 -26.39 -24.76
C VAL A 350 13.70 -25.56 -25.97
N SER A 351 14.01 -26.19 -27.11
CA SER A 351 14.47 -25.56 -28.34
C SER A 351 13.38 -24.76 -29.09
N GLU A 352 12.09 -25.04 -28.89
CA GLU A 352 11.03 -24.25 -29.55
C GLU A 352 10.78 -22.89 -28.86
N SER A 353 11.28 -22.63 -27.65
CA SER A 353 11.08 -21.35 -26.95
C SER A 353 12.02 -20.23 -27.40
N ASN A 354 13.13 -20.56 -28.06
CA ASN A 354 14.19 -19.59 -28.40
C ASN A 354 14.07 -18.97 -29.81
N GLU A 355 13.15 -19.44 -30.66
CA GLU A 355 12.81 -18.81 -31.96
C GLU A 355 11.38 -18.27 -32.02
N ILE A 356 10.72 -18.12 -30.87
CA ILE A 356 9.37 -17.59 -30.80
C ILE A 356 9.43 -16.05 -30.75
N ASP A 357 8.88 -15.44 -31.80
CA ASP A 357 8.65 -14.00 -31.87
C ASP A 357 7.79 -13.56 -30.66
N ALA A 358 8.44 -12.93 -29.67
CA ALA A 358 7.84 -12.48 -28.41
C ALA A 358 6.67 -11.49 -28.60
N THR A 359 6.49 -10.98 -29.82
CA THR A 359 5.37 -10.10 -30.19
C THR A 359 4.02 -10.83 -30.27
N LYS A 360 4.02 -12.17 -30.45
CA LYS A 360 2.81 -12.98 -30.62
C LYS A 360 2.25 -13.49 -29.29
N LEU A 361 1.08 -12.98 -28.91
CA LEU A 361 0.41 -13.31 -27.64
C LEU A 361 0.11 -14.81 -27.49
N LYS A 362 -0.24 -15.47 -28.60
CA LYS A 362 -0.57 -16.90 -28.63
C LYS A 362 0.60 -17.79 -28.18
N ASN A 363 1.81 -17.46 -28.60
CA ASN A 363 2.99 -18.25 -28.27
C ASN A 363 3.42 -18.03 -26.81
N LEU A 364 3.27 -16.81 -26.31
CA LEU A 364 3.47 -16.49 -24.89
C LEU A 364 2.50 -17.27 -24.00
N LEU A 365 1.21 -17.31 -24.37
CA LEU A 365 0.19 -18.10 -23.66
C LEU A 365 0.51 -19.59 -23.66
N LEU A 366 0.96 -20.14 -24.80
CA LEU A 366 1.36 -21.54 -24.92
C LEU A 366 2.49 -21.90 -23.96
N GLY A 367 3.60 -21.14 -24.00
CA GLY A 367 4.73 -21.34 -23.10
C GLY A 367 4.34 -21.21 -21.63
N ALA A 368 3.58 -20.15 -21.30
CA ALA A 368 3.10 -19.92 -19.95
C ALA A 368 2.23 -21.08 -19.43
N PHE A 369 1.32 -21.62 -20.25
CA PHE A 369 0.48 -22.74 -19.83
C PHE A 369 1.25 -24.05 -19.69
N VAL A 370 2.21 -24.34 -20.58
CA VAL A 370 3.04 -25.56 -20.44
C VAL A 370 3.81 -25.51 -19.12
N GLU A 371 4.49 -24.40 -18.84
CA GLU A 371 5.22 -24.21 -17.58
C GLU A 371 4.28 -24.27 -16.36
N PHE A 372 3.12 -23.60 -16.43
CA PHE A 372 2.11 -23.60 -15.36
C PHE A 372 1.55 -24.99 -15.03
N TYR A 373 1.44 -25.89 -16.01
CA TYR A 373 1.02 -27.28 -15.78
C TYR A 373 2.18 -28.21 -15.38
N SER A 374 3.42 -27.86 -15.71
CA SER A 374 4.59 -28.73 -15.55
C SER A 374 5.33 -28.47 -14.24
N SER A 375 5.33 -27.23 -13.74
CA SER A 375 6.03 -26.83 -12.51
C SER A 375 5.12 -26.05 -11.58
N THR A 376 5.13 -26.41 -10.30
CA THR A 376 4.47 -25.63 -9.24
C THR A 376 5.28 -24.42 -8.82
N ASP A 377 6.60 -24.43 -9.01
CA ASP A 377 7.53 -23.42 -8.48
C ASP A 377 7.24 -22.02 -9.02
N ASN A 378 6.79 -21.96 -10.27
CA ASN A 378 6.47 -20.72 -10.94
C ASN A 378 4.96 -20.40 -10.90
N PHE A 379 4.18 -21.07 -10.06
CA PHE A 379 2.72 -20.88 -10.01
C PHE A 379 2.34 -19.42 -9.79
N GLU A 380 2.92 -18.74 -8.79
CA GLU A 380 2.57 -17.34 -8.49
C GLU A 380 2.94 -16.41 -9.65
N LEU A 381 4.14 -16.57 -10.21
CA LEU A 381 4.60 -15.81 -11.36
C LEU A 381 3.66 -15.94 -12.56
N PHE A 382 3.28 -17.16 -12.91
CA PHE A 382 2.37 -17.41 -14.04
C PHE A 382 0.93 -17.05 -13.70
N SER A 383 0.48 -17.23 -12.46
CA SER A 383 -0.83 -16.77 -11.97
C SER A 383 -0.97 -15.27 -12.14
N ASP A 384 0.02 -14.49 -11.69
CA ASP A 384 0.06 -13.04 -11.86
C ASP A 384 0.08 -12.66 -13.35
N THR A 385 0.86 -13.39 -14.16
CA THR A 385 0.90 -13.19 -15.62
C THR A 385 -0.48 -13.42 -16.25
N PHE A 386 -1.20 -14.48 -15.87
CA PHE A 386 -2.55 -14.77 -16.37
C PHE A 386 -3.56 -13.73 -15.90
N GLU A 387 -3.53 -13.33 -14.63
CA GLU A 387 -4.39 -12.26 -14.11
C GLU A 387 -4.15 -10.94 -14.85
N GLU A 388 -2.88 -10.60 -15.11
CA GLU A 388 -2.51 -9.43 -15.89
C GLU A 388 -3.03 -9.52 -17.33
N ILE A 389 -2.89 -10.67 -17.98
CA ILE A 389 -3.42 -10.89 -19.33
C ILE A 389 -4.95 -10.73 -19.33
N PHE A 390 -5.66 -11.36 -18.40
CA PHE A 390 -7.12 -11.26 -18.30
C PHE A 390 -7.58 -9.84 -18.01
N PHE A 391 -6.84 -9.10 -17.18
CA PHE A 391 -7.09 -7.70 -16.88
C PHE A 391 -6.88 -6.81 -18.11
N LYS A 392 -5.72 -6.87 -18.75
CA LYS A 392 -5.35 -6.02 -19.90
C LYS A 392 -6.17 -6.34 -21.16
N HIS A 393 -6.73 -7.55 -21.25
CA HIS A 393 -7.52 -8.02 -22.39
C HIS A 393 -8.99 -8.30 -22.04
N LEU A 394 -9.53 -7.71 -20.97
CA LEU A 394 -10.91 -7.91 -20.51
C LEU A 394 -12.00 -7.71 -21.61
N ASN A 395 -11.71 -6.92 -22.64
CA ASN A 395 -12.62 -6.61 -23.76
C ASN A 395 -12.42 -7.47 -25.01
N PHE A 396 -11.51 -8.45 -24.97
CA PHE A 396 -11.25 -9.38 -26.06
C PHE A 396 -12.08 -10.64 -25.90
N ASP A 397 -12.71 -11.11 -26.97
CA ASP A 397 -13.57 -12.29 -26.92
C ASP A 397 -12.74 -13.57 -26.69
N PHE A 398 -11.52 -13.67 -27.23
CA PHE A 398 -10.70 -14.89 -27.13
C PHE A 398 -10.39 -15.30 -25.68
N ILE A 399 -10.41 -14.35 -24.73
CA ILE A 399 -10.14 -14.61 -23.31
C ILE A 399 -11.13 -15.62 -22.71
N SER A 400 -12.38 -15.66 -23.20
CA SER A 400 -13.38 -16.63 -22.74
C SER A 400 -12.96 -18.08 -23.02
N SER A 401 -12.13 -18.32 -24.04
CA SER A 401 -11.65 -19.67 -24.41
C SER A 401 -10.53 -20.20 -23.51
N ILE A 402 -9.79 -19.32 -22.82
CA ILE A 402 -8.62 -19.70 -22.00
C ILE A 402 -8.88 -19.64 -20.49
N LYS A 403 -9.80 -18.79 -20.01
CA LYS A 403 -10.14 -18.70 -18.58
C LYS A 403 -10.54 -20.05 -17.96
N PRO A 404 -11.38 -20.90 -18.59
CA PRO A 404 -11.75 -22.19 -18.01
C PRO A 404 -10.56 -23.14 -17.84
N MET A 405 -9.57 -23.09 -18.75
CA MET A 405 -8.34 -23.89 -18.65
C MET A 405 -7.51 -23.48 -17.43
N TYR A 406 -7.27 -22.17 -17.28
CA TYR A 406 -6.56 -21.62 -16.13
C TYR A 406 -7.22 -21.99 -14.80
N TYR A 407 -8.52 -21.70 -14.63
CA TYR A 407 -9.21 -21.98 -13.37
C TYR A 407 -9.37 -23.49 -13.09
N ALA A 408 -9.42 -24.33 -14.12
CA ALA A 408 -9.51 -25.78 -13.98
C ALA A 408 -8.17 -26.46 -13.66
N ALA A 409 -7.04 -25.77 -13.79
CA ALA A 409 -5.72 -26.31 -13.44
C ALA A 409 -5.60 -26.56 -11.93
N TYR A 410 -6.13 -25.63 -11.12
CA TYR A 410 -6.11 -25.67 -9.65
C TYR A 410 -7.51 -25.44 -9.09
N GLN A 411 -8.35 -26.47 -9.19
CA GLN A 411 -9.81 -26.38 -9.02
C GLN A 411 -10.24 -25.88 -7.64
N HIS A 412 -9.60 -26.33 -6.56
CA HIS A 412 -10.02 -26.00 -5.20
C HIS A 412 -9.86 -24.51 -4.87
N LYS A 413 -8.96 -23.79 -5.55
CA LYS A 413 -8.79 -22.34 -5.36
C LYS A 413 -9.87 -21.52 -6.06
N ASN A 414 -10.45 -22.05 -7.14
CA ASN A 414 -11.09 -21.24 -8.17
C ASN A 414 -12.52 -21.70 -8.51
N GLU A 415 -13.20 -22.46 -7.66
CA GLU A 415 -14.49 -23.08 -8.00
C GLU A 415 -15.53 -22.08 -8.53
N LYS A 416 -15.74 -20.96 -7.81
CA LYS A 416 -16.66 -19.89 -8.25
C LYS A 416 -16.21 -19.29 -9.58
N SER A 417 -14.92 -18.95 -9.69
CA SER A 417 -14.33 -18.36 -10.91
C SER A 417 -14.41 -19.29 -12.11
N LEU A 418 -14.24 -20.60 -11.91
CA LEU A 418 -14.34 -21.62 -12.94
C LEU A 418 -15.77 -21.70 -13.49
N LYS A 419 -16.79 -21.71 -12.63
CA LYS A 419 -18.20 -21.68 -13.06
C LYS A 419 -18.51 -20.45 -13.89
N ARG A 420 -18.10 -19.26 -13.45
CA ARG A 420 -18.26 -18.02 -14.21
C ARG A 420 -17.58 -18.10 -15.57
N ALA A 421 -16.33 -18.56 -15.61
CA ALA A 421 -15.57 -18.72 -16.85
C ALA A 421 -16.22 -19.72 -17.82
N CYS A 422 -16.80 -20.82 -17.32
CA CYS A 422 -17.49 -21.80 -18.17
C CYS A 422 -18.78 -21.22 -18.77
N ILE A 423 -19.51 -20.39 -18.01
CA ILE A 423 -20.70 -19.67 -18.51
C ILE A 423 -20.29 -18.66 -19.58
N GLU A 424 -19.21 -17.91 -19.36
CA GLU A 424 -18.65 -16.96 -20.33
C GLU A 424 -18.24 -17.67 -21.63
N LEU A 425 -17.55 -18.81 -21.53
CA LEU A 425 -17.21 -19.65 -22.68
C LEU A 425 -18.47 -20.14 -23.41
N PHE A 426 -19.44 -20.70 -22.69
CA PHE A 426 -20.68 -21.19 -23.29
C PHE A 426 -21.43 -20.07 -24.03
N CYS A 427 -21.47 -18.86 -23.47
CA CYS A 427 -22.16 -17.73 -24.08
C CYS A 427 -21.37 -17.09 -25.24
N SER A 428 -20.09 -17.44 -25.44
CA SER A 428 -19.27 -16.93 -26.55
C SER A 428 -19.45 -17.71 -27.86
N GLU A 429 -18.75 -17.30 -28.92
CA GLU A 429 -18.77 -17.99 -30.23
C GLU A 429 -17.80 -19.18 -30.31
N HIS A 430 -16.98 -19.37 -29.29
CA HIS A 430 -15.95 -20.40 -29.24
C HIS A 430 -16.54 -21.78 -28.93
N GLN A 431 -15.79 -22.83 -29.24
CA GLN A 431 -16.17 -24.20 -28.94
C GLN A 431 -16.14 -24.47 -27.44
N ILE A 432 -17.06 -25.31 -26.94
CA ILE A 432 -17.05 -25.79 -25.56
C ILE A 432 -16.82 -27.30 -25.54
N THR A 433 -15.73 -27.72 -24.90
CA THR A 433 -15.39 -29.14 -24.79
C THR A 433 -16.35 -29.86 -23.83
N PRO A 434 -16.54 -31.19 -23.98
CA PRO A 434 -17.40 -31.97 -23.08
C PRO A 434 -17.04 -31.83 -21.59
N LYS A 435 -15.75 -31.63 -21.29
CA LYS A 435 -15.22 -31.35 -19.94
C LYS A 435 -15.94 -30.18 -19.26
N TYR A 436 -15.93 -29.02 -19.90
CA TYR A 436 -16.54 -27.81 -19.33
C TYR A 436 -18.06 -27.81 -19.41
N LEU A 437 -18.62 -28.40 -20.47
CA LEU A 437 -20.08 -28.55 -20.60
C LEU A 437 -20.67 -29.42 -19.47
N ASN A 438 -19.96 -30.49 -19.09
CA ASN A 438 -20.36 -31.33 -17.98
C ASN A 438 -20.32 -30.61 -16.65
N TYR A 439 -19.25 -29.85 -16.42
CA TYR A 439 -19.12 -29.06 -15.21
C TYR A 439 -20.33 -28.12 -15.04
N LEU A 440 -20.80 -27.49 -16.13
CA LEU A 440 -22.03 -26.68 -16.10
C LEU A 440 -23.30 -27.48 -15.77
N ARG A 441 -23.38 -28.75 -16.18
CA ARG A 441 -24.55 -29.63 -15.93
C ARG A 441 -24.59 -30.19 -14.51
N THR A 442 -23.44 -30.59 -13.97
CA THR A 442 -23.35 -31.31 -12.69
C THR A 442 -22.94 -30.42 -11.52
N ASN A 443 -22.38 -29.22 -11.79
CA ASN A 443 -21.58 -28.44 -10.85
C ASN A 443 -20.47 -29.26 -10.16
N LYS A 444 -20.06 -30.39 -10.75
CA LYS A 444 -19.00 -31.26 -10.24
C LYS A 444 -17.92 -31.36 -11.28
N PHE A 445 -16.70 -31.04 -10.88
CA PHE A 445 -15.56 -31.21 -11.75
C PHE A 445 -15.15 -32.68 -11.74
N ASN A 446 -15.32 -33.35 -12.87
CA ASN A 446 -14.89 -34.73 -13.06
C ASN A 446 -13.55 -34.70 -13.80
N LEU A 447 -12.44 -34.98 -13.12
CA LEU A 447 -11.10 -35.13 -13.70
C LEU A 447 -11.07 -36.26 -14.74
N SER A 448 -12.00 -37.20 -14.65
CA SER A 448 -12.23 -38.27 -15.62
C SER A 448 -12.84 -37.83 -16.96
N ASN A 449 -13.40 -36.62 -17.07
CA ASN A 449 -13.96 -36.03 -18.30
C ASN A 449 -14.99 -36.91 -19.07
N GLN A 450 -16.06 -37.43 -18.46
CA GLN A 450 -17.03 -38.28 -19.18
C GLN A 450 -18.51 -38.09 -18.81
N PRO A 451 -19.39 -38.06 -19.83
CA PRO A 451 -20.65 -38.81 -19.85
C PRO A 451 -20.80 -39.52 -21.21
N ASN A 452 -20.86 -40.86 -21.23
CA ASN A 452 -21.26 -41.68 -22.37
C ASN A 452 -20.22 -42.00 -23.48
N ILE A 453 -18.91 -42.09 -23.21
CA ILE A 453 -18.03 -42.94 -24.05
C ILE A 453 -17.95 -44.32 -23.37
N ASP A 454 -18.07 -45.38 -24.17
CA ASP A 454 -17.96 -46.76 -23.73
C ASP A 454 -16.61 -46.95 -22.99
N VAL A 455 -16.62 -47.52 -21.78
CA VAL A 455 -15.46 -47.61 -20.85
C VAL A 455 -14.24 -48.31 -21.48
N LYS A 456 -14.43 -48.94 -22.65
CA LYS A 456 -13.39 -49.62 -23.44
C LYS A 456 -12.44 -48.67 -24.18
N ASP A 457 -12.86 -47.43 -24.46
CA ASP A 457 -12.11 -46.49 -25.33
C ASP A 457 -11.45 -45.35 -24.52
N ILE A 458 -10.93 -45.61 -23.32
CA ILE A 458 -10.23 -44.58 -22.51
C ILE A 458 -8.93 -45.07 -21.90
N SER A 459 -7.98 -44.14 -21.73
CA SER A 459 -6.67 -44.43 -21.12
C SER A 459 -6.80 -45.02 -19.71
N LYS A 460 -5.79 -45.78 -19.28
CA LYS A 460 -5.79 -46.46 -17.99
C LYS A 460 -5.87 -45.46 -16.82
N SER A 461 -5.13 -44.35 -16.87
CA SER A 461 -5.17 -43.33 -15.80
C SER A 461 -6.53 -42.64 -15.67
N ARG A 462 -7.25 -42.42 -16.78
CA ARG A 462 -8.61 -41.85 -16.74
C ARG A 462 -9.61 -42.78 -16.09
N ARG A 463 -9.50 -44.09 -16.35
CA ARG A 463 -10.30 -45.11 -15.66
C ARG A 463 -10.05 -45.09 -14.15
N LEU A 464 -8.78 -45.07 -13.75
CA LEU A 464 -8.39 -44.99 -12.34
C LEU A 464 -8.94 -43.72 -11.67
N ARG A 465 -8.82 -42.55 -12.30
CA ARG A 465 -9.41 -41.29 -11.80
C ARG A 465 -10.92 -41.39 -11.60
N ALA A 466 -11.64 -41.90 -12.61
CA ALA A 466 -13.10 -42.08 -12.53
C ALA A 466 -13.52 -43.02 -11.39
N GLU A 467 -12.80 -44.14 -11.22
CA GLU A 467 -13.06 -45.09 -10.13
C GLU A 467 -12.80 -44.48 -8.75
N ILE A 468 -11.71 -43.73 -8.59
CA ILE A 468 -11.38 -43.02 -7.34
C ILE A 468 -12.45 -41.98 -7.01
N GLU A 469 -12.83 -41.13 -7.97
CA GLU A 469 -13.89 -40.13 -7.81
C GLU A 469 -15.23 -40.76 -7.38
N ASN A 470 -15.62 -41.86 -8.03
CA ASN A 470 -16.84 -42.58 -7.69
C ASN A 470 -16.81 -43.18 -6.27
N ILE A 471 -15.65 -43.68 -5.82
CA ILE A 471 -15.48 -44.19 -4.45
C ILE A 471 -15.54 -43.06 -3.43
N ILE A 472 -14.89 -41.91 -3.69
CA ILE A 472 -14.94 -40.74 -2.79
C ILE A 472 -16.37 -40.22 -2.62
N LEU A 473 -17.20 -40.33 -3.67
CA LEU A 473 -18.62 -39.94 -3.64
C LEU A 473 -19.55 -40.97 -2.99
N SER A 474 -19.09 -42.20 -2.76
CA SER A 474 -19.90 -43.27 -2.17
C SER A 474 -19.93 -43.20 -0.63
N GLU A 475 -21.03 -43.63 -0.02
CA GLU A 475 -21.19 -43.63 1.44
C GLU A 475 -20.37 -44.73 2.14
N ASP A 476 -20.16 -45.89 1.47
CA ASP A 476 -19.38 -47.03 1.97
C ASP A 476 -17.99 -47.09 1.33
N ILE A 477 -16.96 -46.65 2.06
CA ILE A 477 -15.60 -46.52 1.52
C ILE A 477 -14.73 -47.71 1.93
N ASN A 478 -14.25 -48.45 0.92
CA ASN A 478 -13.20 -49.43 1.11
C ASN A 478 -11.81 -48.75 1.05
N VAL A 479 -11.24 -48.42 2.20
CA VAL A 479 -9.95 -47.73 2.35
C VAL A 479 -8.79 -48.48 1.67
N GLN A 480 -8.77 -49.81 1.75
CA GLN A 480 -7.70 -50.62 1.14
C GLN A 480 -7.76 -50.56 -0.39
N LYS A 481 -8.97 -50.67 -0.97
CA LYS A 481 -9.18 -50.53 -2.40
C LYS A 481 -8.80 -49.13 -2.89
N LEU A 482 -9.18 -48.09 -2.14
CA LEU A 482 -8.87 -46.70 -2.48
C LEU A 482 -7.36 -46.41 -2.49
N ASN A 483 -6.64 -46.86 -1.46
CA ASN A 483 -5.19 -46.71 -1.42
C ASN A 483 -4.49 -47.45 -2.56
N CYS A 484 -4.93 -48.68 -2.88
CA CYS A 484 -4.38 -49.44 -4.01
C CYS A 484 -4.60 -48.73 -5.35
N LEU A 485 -5.76 -48.10 -5.55
CA LEU A 485 -6.03 -47.30 -6.76
C LEU A 485 -5.17 -46.04 -6.83
N LEU A 486 -4.93 -45.36 -5.71
CA LEU A 486 -4.00 -44.21 -5.65
C LEU A 486 -2.57 -44.62 -5.99
N ASP A 487 -2.08 -45.73 -5.44
CA ASP A 487 -0.74 -46.26 -5.76
C ASP A 487 -0.62 -46.60 -7.25
N GLN A 488 -1.67 -47.19 -7.86
CA GLN A 488 -1.68 -47.46 -9.30
C GLN A 488 -1.72 -46.19 -10.16
N LEU A 489 -2.39 -45.13 -9.67
CA LEU A 489 -2.50 -43.85 -10.35
C LEU A 489 -1.16 -43.09 -10.32
N GLU A 490 -0.43 -43.14 -9.21
CA GLU A 490 0.89 -42.52 -9.05
C GLU A 490 1.91 -43.05 -10.07
N GLN A 491 1.76 -44.32 -10.49
CA GLN A 491 2.62 -44.96 -11.50
C GLN A 491 2.23 -44.64 -12.95
N GLN A 492 1.23 -43.77 -13.19
CA GLN A 492 0.83 -43.38 -14.55
C GLN A 492 1.52 -42.08 -14.96
N GLU A 493 2.08 -42.04 -16.17
CA GLU A 493 2.79 -40.86 -16.72
C GLU A 493 1.83 -39.76 -17.22
N ASP A 494 0.56 -40.09 -17.50
CA ASP A 494 -0.45 -39.18 -18.05
C ASP A 494 -1.39 -38.58 -16.98
N VAL A 495 -0.81 -38.20 -15.84
CA VAL A 495 -1.49 -37.56 -14.70
C VAL A 495 -0.69 -36.34 -14.26
N LEU A 496 -1.36 -35.19 -14.14
CA LEU A 496 -0.71 -33.99 -13.62
C LEU A 496 -0.56 -34.07 -12.10
N MET A 497 0.51 -33.48 -11.56
CA MET A 497 0.75 -33.42 -10.11
C MET A 497 -0.44 -32.82 -9.33
N ALA A 498 -1.00 -31.71 -9.82
CA ALA A 498 -2.16 -31.06 -9.20
C ALA A 498 -3.39 -31.98 -9.12
N GLU A 499 -3.61 -32.82 -10.13
CA GLU A 499 -4.74 -33.73 -10.18
C GLU A 499 -4.56 -34.90 -9.21
N PHE A 500 -3.35 -35.47 -9.16
CA PHE A 500 -3.02 -36.56 -8.24
C PHE A 500 -3.14 -36.11 -6.78
N TRP A 501 -2.50 -35.01 -6.40
CA TRP A 501 -2.49 -34.53 -5.02
C TRP A 501 -3.87 -34.09 -4.54
N PHE A 502 -4.69 -33.51 -5.42
CA PHE A 502 -6.09 -33.19 -5.09
C PHE A 502 -6.91 -34.44 -4.79
N LEU A 503 -6.82 -35.48 -5.63
CA LEU A 503 -7.51 -36.75 -5.40
C LEU A 503 -7.00 -37.47 -4.14
N TRP A 504 -5.68 -37.47 -3.94
CA TRP A 504 -5.05 -38.03 -2.74
C TRP A 504 -5.55 -37.32 -1.48
N PHE A 505 -5.58 -35.98 -1.48
CA PHE A 505 -6.08 -35.20 -0.37
C PHE A 505 -7.55 -35.52 -0.06
N LYS A 506 -8.44 -35.46 -1.05
CA LYS A 506 -9.88 -35.74 -0.85
C LYS A 506 -10.10 -37.17 -0.35
N ALA A 507 -9.34 -38.14 -0.85
CA ALA A 507 -9.37 -39.52 -0.36
C ALA A 507 -8.94 -39.61 1.12
N LYS A 508 -7.85 -38.95 1.52
CA LYS A 508 -7.36 -39.01 2.91
C LYS A 508 -8.27 -38.31 3.91
N ILE A 509 -8.79 -37.12 3.57
CA ILE A 509 -9.79 -36.44 4.39
C ILE A 509 -11.02 -37.32 4.57
N LYS A 510 -11.52 -37.94 3.49
CA LYS A 510 -12.74 -38.73 3.55
C LYS A 510 -12.59 -40.07 4.29
N THR A 511 -11.35 -40.48 4.60
CA THR A 511 -11.02 -41.67 5.40
C THR A 511 -10.53 -41.34 6.82
N ASP A 512 -10.71 -40.09 7.27
CA ASP A 512 -10.27 -39.56 8.58
C ASP A 512 -8.75 -39.73 8.83
N GLN A 513 -7.94 -39.76 7.78
CA GLN A 513 -6.47 -39.90 7.85
C GLN A 513 -5.74 -38.56 7.87
N PHE A 514 -6.24 -37.60 8.67
CA PHE A 514 -5.78 -36.21 8.67
C PHE A 514 -4.30 -36.02 9.05
N HIS A 515 -3.84 -36.73 10.07
CA HIS A 515 -2.43 -36.68 10.52
C HIS A 515 -1.43 -37.07 9.41
N ILE A 516 -1.82 -37.96 8.49
CA ILE A 516 -1.00 -38.37 7.35
C ILE A 516 -0.88 -37.20 6.37
N VAL A 517 -1.96 -36.46 6.16
CA VAL A 517 -1.98 -35.25 5.30
C VAL A 517 -1.05 -34.20 5.87
N LEU A 518 -1.19 -33.84 7.16
CA LEU A 518 -0.33 -32.85 7.82
C LEU A 518 1.15 -33.20 7.70
N ARG A 519 1.52 -34.43 8.07
CA ARG A 519 2.91 -34.88 8.07
C ARG A 519 3.52 -34.90 6.67
N LYS A 520 2.73 -35.26 5.65
CA LYS A 520 3.17 -35.29 4.24
C LYS A 520 3.33 -33.87 3.71
N LEU A 521 2.34 -33.02 3.96
CA LEU A 521 2.31 -31.63 3.50
C LEU A 521 3.42 -30.79 4.14
N SER A 522 3.60 -30.86 5.47
CA SER A 522 4.67 -30.14 6.16
C SER A 522 6.06 -30.47 5.58
N GLY A 523 6.32 -31.76 5.35
CA GLY A 523 7.57 -32.23 4.75
C GLY A 523 7.78 -31.73 3.33
N MET A 524 6.70 -31.61 2.54
CA MET A 524 6.77 -31.06 1.20
C MET A 524 7.00 -29.54 1.20
N LEU A 525 6.29 -28.81 2.06
CA LEU A 525 6.38 -27.34 2.15
C LEU A 525 7.77 -26.87 2.57
N ILE A 526 8.43 -27.61 3.47
CA ILE A 526 9.82 -27.30 3.89
C ILE A 526 10.79 -27.42 2.71
N LEU A 527 10.62 -28.45 1.87
CA LEU A 527 11.48 -28.67 0.71
C LEU A 527 11.13 -27.72 -0.43
N ASN A 528 9.85 -27.42 -0.60
CA ASN A 528 9.33 -26.60 -1.68
C ASN A 528 8.01 -25.93 -1.27
N GLN A 529 8.07 -24.62 -1.04
CA GLN A 529 6.92 -23.82 -0.59
C GLN A 529 5.80 -23.81 -1.64
N SER A 530 6.11 -23.97 -2.93
CA SER A 530 5.15 -23.91 -4.03
C SER A 530 4.09 -25.03 -3.99
N VAL A 531 4.38 -26.10 -3.26
CA VAL A 531 3.47 -27.24 -3.04
C VAL A 531 2.17 -26.81 -2.37
N GLN A 532 2.17 -25.69 -1.64
CA GLN A 532 0.96 -25.10 -1.04
C GLN A 532 -0.20 -24.93 -2.03
N HIS A 533 0.09 -24.74 -3.32
CA HIS A 533 -0.93 -24.55 -4.35
C HIS A 533 -1.61 -25.85 -4.78
N LEU A 534 -1.03 -27.02 -4.48
CA LEU A 534 -1.58 -28.33 -4.83
C LEU A 534 -2.69 -28.78 -3.88
N PHE A 535 -2.75 -28.21 -2.67
CA PHE A 535 -3.63 -28.66 -1.59
C PHE A 535 -4.63 -27.56 -1.18
N PRO A 536 -5.87 -27.92 -0.83
CA PRO A 536 -6.86 -26.98 -0.32
C PRO A 536 -6.56 -26.62 1.14
N LEU A 537 -5.58 -25.73 1.36
CA LEU A 537 -5.13 -25.33 2.69
C LEU A 537 -6.25 -24.75 3.56
N HIS A 538 -7.19 -23.99 2.99
CA HIS A 538 -8.30 -23.44 3.77
C HIS A 538 -9.17 -24.54 4.40
N GLU A 539 -9.52 -25.58 3.63
CA GLU A 539 -10.26 -26.74 4.15
C GLU A 539 -9.47 -27.46 5.26
N LEU A 540 -8.14 -27.53 5.11
CA LEU A 540 -7.25 -28.14 6.10
C LEU A 540 -7.19 -27.32 7.40
N ILE A 541 -7.12 -26.00 7.29
CA ILE A 541 -7.01 -25.09 8.44
C ILE A 541 -8.33 -25.03 9.21
N GLU A 542 -9.48 -24.97 8.54
CA GLU A 542 -10.79 -25.08 9.21
C GLU A 542 -10.93 -26.37 10.02
N GLU A 543 -10.38 -27.47 9.53
CA GLU A 543 -10.42 -28.76 10.23
C GLU A 543 -9.45 -28.80 11.42
N LEU A 544 -8.27 -28.17 11.27
CA LEU A 544 -7.32 -27.96 12.38
C LEU A 544 -7.93 -27.11 13.50
N GLU A 545 -8.61 -26.02 13.15
CA GLU A 545 -9.27 -25.12 14.10
C GLU A 545 -10.39 -25.84 14.87
N LYS A 546 -11.26 -26.59 14.16
CA LYS A 546 -12.35 -27.36 14.79
C LYS A 546 -11.85 -28.43 15.77
N ASN A 547 -10.67 -28.99 15.52
CA ASN A 547 -10.10 -30.09 16.29
C ASN A 547 -8.78 -29.71 16.98
N ARG A 548 -8.59 -28.43 17.33
CA ARG A 548 -7.32 -27.88 17.84
C ARG A 548 -6.73 -28.70 18.99
N ASP A 549 -7.56 -29.12 19.94
CA ASP A 549 -7.16 -29.91 21.11
C ASP A 549 -6.37 -31.19 20.74
N LEU A 550 -6.64 -31.78 19.58
CA LEU A 550 -5.99 -33.01 19.11
C LEU A 550 -4.59 -32.79 18.51
N TYR A 551 -4.21 -31.53 18.24
CA TYR A 551 -2.98 -31.18 17.51
C TYR A 551 -2.07 -30.19 18.25
N THR A 552 -2.33 -29.95 19.54
CA THR A 552 -1.53 -29.06 20.40
C THR A 552 -0.05 -29.46 20.52
N ASP A 553 0.27 -30.75 20.36
CA ASP A 553 1.64 -31.29 20.37
C ASP A 553 2.28 -31.41 18.98
N SER A 554 1.57 -30.98 17.92
CA SER A 554 1.97 -31.24 16.53
C SER A 554 2.80 -30.11 15.92
N LEU A 555 4.10 -30.33 15.82
CA LEU A 555 5.00 -29.45 15.05
C LEU A 555 4.58 -29.34 13.57
N ASP A 556 4.01 -30.40 12.99
CA ASP A 556 3.52 -30.40 11.61
C ASP A 556 2.37 -29.40 11.43
N ALA A 557 1.46 -29.29 12.41
CA ALA A 557 0.37 -28.33 12.39
C ALA A 557 0.90 -26.89 12.46
N VAL A 558 1.86 -26.60 13.34
CA VAL A 558 2.51 -25.28 13.45
C VAL A 558 3.15 -24.87 12.12
N ILE A 559 3.88 -25.77 11.46
CA ILE A 559 4.55 -25.48 10.19
C ILE A 559 3.54 -25.23 9.07
N VAL A 560 2.50 -26.06 8.94
CA VAL A 560 1.45 -25.86 7.92
C VAL A 560 0.72 -24.54 8.17
N TYR A 561 0.42 -24.22 9.42
CA TYR A 561 -0.21 -22.97 9.80
C TYR A 561 0.68 -21.76 9.53
N TYR A 562 2.00 -21.86 9.78
CA TYR A 562 2.98 -20.83 9.42
C TYR A 562 2.93 -20.48 7.93
N PHE A 563 2.92 -21.49 7.06
CA PHE A 563 2.79 -21.26 5.61
C PHE A 563 1.44 -20.63 5.25
N TYR A 564 0.35 -21.03 5.91
CA TYR A 564 -0.95 -20.39 5.71
C TYR A 564 -0.97 -18.91 6.15
N PHE A 565 -0.40 -18.61 7.32
CA PHE A 565 -0.25 -17.25 7.84
C PHE A 565 0.52 -16.34 6.89
N ARG A 566 1.60 -16.84 6.29
CA ARG A 566 2.41 -16.09 5.30
C ARG A 566 1.62 -15.75 4.02
N LEU A 567 0.58 -16.52 3.68
CA LEU A 567 -0.23 -16.30 2.48
C LEU A 567 -1.37 -15.29 2.64
N GLN A 568 -2.05 -15.28 3.79
CA GLN A 568 -3.32 -14.55 3.95
C GLN A 568 -3.19 -13.09 4.42
N HIS A 569 -1.98 -12.59 4.70
CA HIS A 569 -1.70 -11.22 5.12
C HIS A 569 -2.78 -10.61 6.07
N PHE A 570 -2.61 -10.89 7.37
CA PHE A 570 -3.15 -10.18 8.56
C PHE A 570 -4.35 -10.74 9.33
N ASP A 571 -5.28 -11.51 8.74
CA ASP A 571 -6.50 -11.91 9.48
C ASP A 571 -6.33 -13.11 10.44
N SER A 572 -5.12 -13.68 10.58
CA SER A 572 -4.92 -14.95 11.29
C SER A 572 -3.73 -14.97 12.28
N LYS A 573 -3.28 -13.79 12.75
CA LYS A 573 -2.14 -13.64 13.68
C LYS A 573 -2.36 -14.33 15.03
N GLU A 574 -3.55 -14.17 15.60
CA GLU A 574 -3.93 -14.70 16.92
C GLU A 574 -3.84 -16.23 16.94
N LEU A 575 -4.37 -16.88 15.91
CA LEU A 575 -4.31 -18.33 15.76
C LEU A 575 -2.88 -18.86 15.51
N MET A 576 -2.01 -18.10 14.80
CA MET A 576 -0.60 -18.50 14.66
C MET A 576 0.10 -18.51 16.03
N SER A 577 -0.13 -17.48 16.86
CA SER A 577 0.39 -17.46 18.23
C SER A 577 -0.19 -18.59 19.07
N GLU A 578 -1.48 -18.88 18.97
CA GLU A 578 -2.11 -19.98 19.71
C GLU A 578 -1.49 -21.34 19.40
N PHE A 579 -1.33 -21.71 18.12
CA PHE A 579 -0.69 -22.98 17.75
C PHE A 579 0.80 -23.02 18.14
N PHE A 580 1.50 -21.89 18.07
CA PHE A 580 2.89 -21.79 18.53
C PHE A 580 2.98 -22.01 20.05
N GLU A 581 2.17 -21.30 20.83
CA GLU A 581 2.16 -21.37 22.29
C GLU A 581 1.69 -22.74 22.79
N ASP A 582 0.67 -23.35 22.17
CA ASP A 582 0.24 -24.71 22.50
C ASP A 582 1.38 -25.72 22.32
N TYR A 583 2.17 -25.56 21.26
CA TYR A 583 3.33 -26.40 21.01
C TYR A 583 4.43 -26.20 22.06
N LEU A 584 4.69 -24.96 22.49
CA LEU A 584 5.63 -24.67 23.58
C LEU A 584 5.14 -25.27 24.91
N MET A 585 3.86 -25.05 25.23
CA MET A 585 3.22 -25.52 26.46
C MET A 585 3.16 -27.04 26.54
N SER A 586 2.87 -27.73 25.43
CA SER A 586 2.90 -29.21 25.38
C SER A 586 4.31 -29.78 25.60
N ASN A 587 5.36 -28.99 25.33
CA ASN A 587 6.75 -29.30 25.64
C ASN A 587 7.22 -28.74 27.00
N ASN A 588 6.32 -28.15 27.81
CA ASN A 588 6.57 -27.55 29.12
C ASN A 588 7.61 -26.41 29.12
N VAL A 589 7.59 -25.56 28.08
CA VAL A 589 8.46 -24.39 27.96
C VAL A 589 7.66 -23.15 27.58
N ASN A 590 8.22 -21.96 27.84
CA ASN A 590 7.58 -20.68 27.51
C ASN A 590 8.26 -19.96 26.35
N LEU A 591 9.54 -20.27 26.10
CA LEU A 591 10.36 -19.65 25.07
C LEU A 591 10.94 -20.69 24.11
N ALA A 592 11.10 -20.29 22.85
CA ALA A 592 11.59 -21.20 21.81
C ALA A 592 13.03 -21.69 22.06
N SER A 593 13.89 -20.88 22.67
CA SER A 593 15.25 -21.29 23.04
C SER A 593 15.28 -22.41 24.09
N GLU A 594 14.23 -22.52 24.93
CA GLU A 594 14.15 -23.53 26.00
C GLU A 594 13.89 -24.94 25.46
N LEU A 595 13.12 -25.07 24.36
CA LEU A 595 12.80 -26.35 23.70
C LEU A 595 14.06 -27.20 23.45
N CYS A 596 15.15 -26.50 23.14
CA CYS A 596 16.38 -27.07 22.65
C CYS A 596 17.24 -27.70 23.74
N SER A 597 16.97 -27.39 25.01
CA SER A 597 17.62 -28.05 26.16
C SER A 597 17.41 -29.58 26.14
N ASN A 598 16.35 -30.04 25.48
CA ASN A 598 15.97 -31.45 25.38
C ASN A 598 16.41 -32.10 24.05
N TRP A 599 16.94 -31.35 23.09
CA TRP A 599 17.31 -31.87 21.76
C TRP A 599 18.81 -32.13 21.66
N LYS A 600 19.19 -33.37 21.36
CA LYS A 600 20.61 -33.73 21.09
C LYS A 600 20.99 -33.61 19.62
N THR A 601 20.03 -33.84 18.73
CA THR A 601 20.11 -33.68 17.29
C THR A 601 18.75 -33.23 16.79
N ILE A 602 18.71 -32.44 15.73
CA ILE A 602 17.46 -31.95 15.15
C ILE A 602 17.17 -32.63 13.82
N ASN A 603 15.88 -32.78 13.50
CA ASN A 603 15.43 -33.16 12.17
C ASN A 603 15.08 -31.92 11.34
N LEU A 604 14.87 -32.10 10.03
CA LEU A 604 14.56 -31.03 9.08
C LEU A 604 13.38 -30.12 9.52
N ARG A 605 12.36 -30.65 10.19
CA ARG A 605 11.21 -29.85 10.68
C ARG A 605 11.59 -28.98 11.87
N GLN A 606 12.35 -29.54 12.81
CA GLN A 606 12.85 -28.80 13.97
C GLN A 606 13.84 -27.71 13.56
N GLU A 607 14.71 -28.02 12.59
CA GLU A 607 15.60 -27.03 11.98
C GLU A 607 14.82 -25.89 11.33
N PHE A 608 13.85 -26.22 10.47
CA PHE A 608 12.98 -25.23 9.83
C PHE A 608 12.22 -24.38 10.86
N PHE A 609 11.72 -24.98 11.93
CA PHE A 609 11.03 -24.27 13.00
C PHE A 609 11.94 -23.21 13.66
N LEU A 610 13.16 -23.57 14.08
CA LEU A 610 14.10 -22.62 14.69
C LEU A 610 14.56 -21.55 13.69
N LYS A 611 14.79 -21.94 12.43
CA LYS A 611 15.33 -21.07 11.39
C LYS A 611 14.31 -20.05 10.89
N GLU A 612 13.11 -20.50 10.53
CA GLU A 612 12.11 -19.73 9.79
C GLU A 612 10.88 -19.35 10.64
N VAL A 613 10.36 -20.26 11.47
CA VAL A 613 9.13 -20.01 12.25
C VAL A 613 9.42 -19.14 13.47
N CYS A 614 10.53 -19.38 14.18
CA CYS A 614 11.01 -18.58 15.30
C CYS A 614 11.66 -17.26 14.84
N ASN A 615 11.03 -16.52 13.94
CA ASN A 615 11.49 -15.22 13.48
C ASN A 615 10.92 -14.08 14.36
N PRO A 616 11.52 -12.87 14.36
CA PRO A 616 11.04 -11.76 15.18
C PRO A 616 9.59 -11.34 14.90
N GLU A 617 9.11 -11.47 13.67
CA GLU A 617 7.73 -11.09 13.30
C GLU A 617 6.70 -11.93 14.05
N ILE A 618 6.90 -13.25 14.10
CA ILE A 618 5.99 -14.18 14.80
C ILE A 618 6.23 -14.14 16.30
N MET A 619 7.50 -14.15 16.71
CA MET A 619 7.84 -14.14 18.13
C MET A 619 7.34 -12.88 18.84
N SER A 620 7.24 -11.74 18.15
CA SER A 620 6.69 -10.50 18.72
C SER A 620 5.24 -10.61 19.20
N ILE A 621 4.52 -11.66 18.80
CA ILE A 621 3.12 -11.91 19.14
C ILE A 621 3.01 -12.79 20.40
N LEU A 622 4.09 -13.44 20.82
CA LEU A 622 4.10 -14.36 21.97
C LEU A 622 3.88 -13.61 23.29
N LEU A 623 3.05 -14.17 24.17
CA LEU A 623 2.68 -13.56 25.46
C LEU A 623 3.87 -13.31 26.40
N HIS A 624 4.97 -14.05 26.23
CA HIS A 624 6.15 -13.98 27.11
C HIS A 624 7.22 -12.98 26.66
N ILE A 625 7.03 -12.24 25.55
CA ILE A 625 7.96 -11.24 25.04
C ILE A 625 7.33 -9.85 25.17
N ASN A 626 7.90 -8.99 26.03
CA ASN A 626 7.29 -7.71 26.40
C ASN A 626 7.99 -6.49 25.77
N SER A 627 9.17 -6.68 25.16
CA SER A 627 9.93 -5.60 24.54
C SER A 627 10.67 -6.05 23.28
N ASN A 628 11.01 -5.09 22.41
CA ASN A 628 11.81 -5.35 21.22
C ASN A 628 13.23 -5.83 21.59
N GLU A 629 13.79 -5.37 22.71
CA GLU A 629 15.08 -5.86 23.21
C GLU A 629 14.99 -7.35 23.59
N GLU A 630 13.98 -7.74 24.39
CA GLU A 630 13.74 -9.15 24.75
C GLU A 630 13.54 -10.03 23.52
N LEU A 631 12.81 -9.54 22.51
CA LEU A 631 12.58 -10.22 21.24
C LEU A 631 13.90 -10.51 20.50
N LEU A 632 14.74 -9.49 20.33
CA LEU A 632 16.01 -9.62 19.61
C LEU A 632 17.01 -10.50 20.39
N PHE A 633 17.04 -10.41 21.72
CA PHE A 633 17.84 -11.31 22.55
C PHE A 633 17.38 -12.76 22.45
N GLU A 634 16.08 -13.01 22.46
CA GLU A 634 15.55 -14.36 22.28
C GLU A 634 15.89 -14.91 20.88
N ARG A 635 15.80 -14.08 19.83
CA ARG A 635 16.24 -14.48 18.48
C ARG A 635 17.72 -14.85 18.44
N LEU A 636 18.60 -14.07 19.09
CA LEU A 636 20.03 -14.40 19.19
C LEU A 636 20.25 -15.75 19.89
N LYS A 637 19.53 -16.04 20.98
CA LYS A 637 19.61 -17.36 21.65
C LYS A 637 19.14 -18.49 20.73
N VAL A 638 18.05 -18.30 19.98
CA VAL A 638 17.55 -19.27 19.00
C VAL A 638 18.60 -19.54 17.91
N LEU A 639 19.23 -18.50 17.38
CA LEU A 639 20.29 -18.61 16.36
C LEU A 639 21.53 -19.36 16.88
N GLN A 640 22.01 -19.02 18.08
CA GLN A 640 23.13 -19.72 18.72
C GLN A 640 22.82 -21.20 18.95
N THR A 641 21.57 -21.47 19.32
CA THR A 641 21.10 -22.84 19.55
C THR A 641 20.99 -23.63 18.24
N LEU A 642 20.53 -22.99 17.16
CA LEU A 642 20.53 -23.58 15.83
C LEU A 642 21.96 -23.94 15.39
N LEU A 643 22.93 -23.06 15.62
CA LEU A 643 24.33 -23.29 15.29
C LEU A 643 24.93 -24.45 16.11
N TYR A 644 24.58 -24.53 17.39
CA TYR A 644 25.01 -25.64 18.26
C TYR A 644 24.45 -26.99 17.81
N LEU A 645 23.18 -27.04 17.39
CA LEU A 645 22.48 -28.27 17.00
C LEU A 645 22.76 -28.70 15.55
N ASN A 646 23.04 -27.75 14.65
CA ASN A 646 23.44 -28.00 13.27
C ASN A 646 24.48 -26.96 12.78
N PRO A 647 25.79 -27.29 12.84
CA PRO A 647 26.87 -26.39 12.41
C PRO A 647 26.83 -25.98 10.93
N GLU A 648 26.10 -26.68 10.06
CA GLU A 648 26.02 -26.34 8.63
C GLU A 648 25.34 -24.97 8.38
N ASN A 649 24.63 -24.42 9.37
CA ASN A 649 23.97 -23.12 9.27
C ASN A 649 24.88 -21.91 9.62
N GLU A 650 26.20 -22.10 9.81
CA GLU A 650 27.14 -21.05 10.23
C GLU A 650 27.04 -19.74 9.40
N GLU A 651 27.07 -19.85 8.08
CA GLU A 651 27.01 -18.66 7.20
C GLU A 651 25.69 -17.89 7.35
N PHE A 652 24.57 -18.61 7.44
CA PHE A 652 23.25 -18.00 7.63
C PHE A 652 23.17 -17.30 9.00
N VAL A 653 23.57 -18.02 10.06
CA VAL A 653 23.53 -17.52 11.44
C VAL A 653 24.41 -16.28 11.59
N SER A 654 25.66 -16.31 11.11
CA SER A 654 26.56 -15.14 11.21
C SER A 654 26.00 -13.91 10.48
N ASN A 655 25.41 -14.08 9.30
CA ASN A 655 24.80 -12.97 8.55
C ASN A 655 23.57 -12.38 9.26
N GLU A 656 22.71 -13.23 9.84
CA GLU A 656 21.53 -12.76 10.58
C GLU A 656 21.92 -12.14 11.92
N GLU A 657 22.85 -12.74 12.67
CA GLU A 657 23.38 -12.20 13.93
C GLU A 657 23.93 -10.78 13.72
N LEU A 658 24.73 -10.56 12.67
CA LEU A 658 25.24 -9.23 12.34
C LEU A 658 24.11 -8.21 12.14
N ARG A 659 23.05 -8.57 11.40
CA ARG A 659 21.88 -7.68 11.20
C ARG A 659 21.14 -7.40 12.49
N VAL A 660 20.95 -8.41 13.34
CA VAL A 660 20.29 -8.26 14.64
C VAL A 660 21.12 -7.39 15.58
N TYR A 661 22.44 -7.57 15.62
CA TYR A 661 23.35 -6.71 16.38
C TYR A 661 23.36 -5.27 15.86
N GLU A 662 23.40 -5.07 14.53
CA GLU A 662 23.32 -3.73 13.93
C GLU A 662 22.01 -3.03 14.31
N GLN A 663 20.88 -3.74 14.27
CA GLN A 663 19.59 -3.19 14.68
C GLN A 663 19.58 -2.80 16.16
N LEU A 664 20.05 -3.70 17.05
CA LEU A 664 20.20 -3.40 18.48
C LEU A 664 21.10 -2.17 18.71
N TYR A 665 22.20 -2.07 17.98
CA TYR A 665 23.15 -0.97 18.11
C TYR A 665 22.52 0.37 17.65
N ILE A 666 21.79 0.37 16.54
CA ILE A 666 21.04 1.55 16.07
C ILE A 666 19.97 1.96 17.08
N ASP A 667 19.24 1.01 17.66
CA ASP A 667 18.21 1.29 18.66
C ASP A 667 18.83 1.92 19.92
N ILE A 668 19.96 1.38 20.40
CA ILE A 668 20.71 1.94 21.53
C ILE A 668 21.21 3.37 21.24
N LEU A 669 21.84 3.60 20.08
CA LEU A 669 22.35 4.91 19.70
C LEU A 669 21.22 5.95 19.51
N SER A 670 20.07 5.51 19.01
CA SER A 670 18.89 6.38 18.83
C SER A 670 18.30 6.77 20.18
N LEU A 671 18.25 5.84 21.13
CA LEU A 671 17.84 6.11 22.52
C LEU A 671 18.79 7.12 23.17
N GLU A 672 20.10 6.93 23.07
CA GLU A 672 21.13 7.86 23.58
C GLU A 672 21.01 9.26 22.96
N HIS A 673 20.72 9.36 21.66
CA HIS A 673 20.48 10.65 21.04
C HIS A 673 19.21 11.33 21.58
N SER A 674 18.16 10.56 21.85
CA SER A 674 16.89 11.08 22.35
C SER A 674 16.93 11.50 23.82
N SER A 675 17.64 10.76 24.68
CA SER A 675 17.79 11.04 26.11
C SER A 675 18.73 12.23 26.38
N ASN A 676 19.67 12.50 25.47
CA ASN A 676 20.68 13.55 25.61
C ASN A 676 20.36 14.80 24.77
N LYS A 677 19.08 15.13 24.53
CA LYS A 677 18.71 16.37 23.80
C LYS A 677 18.80 17.64 24.62
N LEU A 678 18.68 17.53 25.94
CA LEU A 678 18.86 18.63 26.89
C LEU A 678 20.09 18.35 27.73
N ASP A 679 21.02 19.28 27.78
CA ASP A 679 22.28 19.11 28.49
C ASP A 679 22.81 20.46 29.01
N ILE A 680 23.89 20.41 29.81
CA ILE A 680 24.68 21.56 30.23
C ILE A 680 26.15 21.18 29.99
N ASP A 681 26.91 22.05 29.31
CA ASP A 681 28.34 21.81 29.08
C ASP A 681 29.15 22.10 30.35
N ILE A 682 29.05 21.19 31.32
CA ILE A 682 29.72 21.27 32.62
C ILE A 682 31.24 21.36 32.44
N ASN A 683 31.78 20.67 31.44
CA ASN A 683 33.21 20.69 31.12
C ASN A 683 33.65 22.06 30.57
N GLY A 684 32.84 22.67 29.72
CA GLY A 684 33.03 24.03 29.21
C GLY A 684 32.99 25.07 30.31
N ILE A 685 31.98 25.02 31.19
CA ILE A 685 31.88 25.90 32.37
C ILE A 685 33.11 25.72 33.25
N ARG A 686 33.51 24.48 33.54
CA ARG A 686 34.69 24.18 34.35
C ARG A 686 35.95 24.82 33.74
N LYS A 687 36.22 24.61 32.46
CA LYS A 687 37.41 25.18 31.81
C LYS A 687 37.41 26.71 31.79
N ALA A 688 36.24 27.33 31.67
CA ALA A 688 36.13 28.77 31.51
C ALA A 688 36.07 29.54 32.84
N LYS A 689 35.51 28.92 33.90
CA LYS A 689 35.05 29.64 35.10
C LYS A 689 35.55 29.06 36.43
N PHE A 690 36.28 27.94 36.45
CA PHE A 690 36.63 27.26 37.71
C PHE A 690 37.36 28.16 38.72
N ASP A 691 38.23 29.07 38.27
CA ASP A 691 38.92 30.05 39.14
C ASP A 691 37.94 30.93 39.94
N GLU A 692 36.76 31.25 39.38
CA GLU A 692 35.71 31.99 40.07
C GLU A 692 35.05 31.14 41.17
N TYR A 693 34.89 29.83 40.93
CA TYR A 693 34.37 28.88 41.92
C TYR A 693 35.35 28.59 43.06
N GLU A 694 36.65 28.54 42.77
CA GLU A 694 37.69 28.50 43.81
C GLU A 694 37.61 29.74 44.71
N SER A 695 37.40 30.91 44.10
CA SER A 695 37.24 32.17 44.83
C SER A 695 35.99 32.18 45.71
N TYR A 696 34.84 31.68 45.20
CA TYR A 696 33.62 31.53 45.99
C TYR A 696 33.82 30.59 47.18
N TYR A 697 34.45 29.43 46.97
CA TYR A 697 34.72 28.46 48.01
C TYR A 697 35.68 29.00 49.09
N SER A 698 36.73 29.72 48.68
CA SER A 698 37.66 30.36 49.61
C SER A 698 36.96 31.38 50.50
N MET A 699 36.13 32.25 49.93
CA MET A 699 35.36 33.23 50.70
C MET A 699 34.37 32.58 51.67
N LEU A 700 33.67 31.53 51.24
CA LEU A 700 32.77 30.75 52.11
C LEU A 700 33.53 30.09 53.27
N SER A 701 34.75 29.61 53.01
CA SER A 701 35.62 29.01 54.03
C SER A 701 36.12 30.05 55.03
N ASP A 702 36.41 31.27 54.58
CA ASP A 702 36.82 32.36 55.45
C ASP A 702 35.66 32.88 56.31
N PHE A 703 34.43 32.89 55.79
CA PHE A 703 33.23 33.20 56.59
C PHE A 703 32.94 32.17 57.68
N LYS A 704 33.49 30.95 57.61
CA LYS A 704 33.45 30.00 58.73
C LYS A 704 34.34 30.46 59.90
N LYS A 705 35.34 31.31 59.65
CA LYS A 705 36.26 31.86 60.67
C LYS A 705 35.79 33.22 61.18
N GLU A 706 35.58 34.19 60.29
CA GLU A 706 35.16 35.56 60.64
C GLU A 706 34.49 36.22 59.42
N VAL A 707 33.37 36.92 59.63
CA VAL A 707 32.65 37.62 58.54
C VAL A 707 33.15 39.07 58.44
N PRO A 708 33.51 39.57 57.25
CA PRO A 708 34.01 40.94 57.08
C PRO A 708 33.05 42.01 57.61
N ASN A 709 33.59 42.99 58.34
CA ASN A 709 32.80 44.09 58.93
C ASN A 709 32.00 44.90 57.89
N ASP A 710 32.54 45.07 56.68
CA ASP A 710 31.87 45.80 55.60
C ASP A 710 30.59 45.08 55.13
N LEU A 711 30.57 43.74 55.20
CA LEU A 711 29.40 42.91 54.87
C LEU A 711 28.37 42.91 56.01
N LEU A 712 28.82 42.95 57.27
CA LEU A 712 27.97 43.07 58.45
C LEU A 712 27.29 44.45 58.54
N ALA A 713 27.93 45.50 58.03
CA ALA A 713 27.40 46.86 57.99
C ALA A 713 26.16 47.03 57.10
N LEU A 714 25.87 46.07 56.21
CA LEU A 714 24.70 46.07 55.32
C LEU A 714 23.38 45.72 56.04
N PHE A 715 23.44 45.28 57.31
CA PHE A 715 22.28 44.78 58.05
C PHE A 715 22.10 45.49 59.41
N GLU A 716 20.88 45.95 59.69
CA GLU A 716 20.51 46.70 60.91
C GLU A 716 19.80 45.84 61.97
N THR A 717 20.25 44.60 62.18
CA THR A 717 19.67 43.64 63.16
C THR A 717 20.62 43.31 64.31
N ASP A 718 20.23 42.45 65.26
CA ASP A 718 21.12 41.96 66.32
C ASP A 718 22.35 41.21 65.75
N GLU A 719 23.51 41.22 66.42
CA GLU A 719 24.79 40.71 65.89
C GLU A 719 24.71 39.28 65.31
N LYS A 720 24.03 38.36 66.01
CA LYS A 720 23.83 36.98 65.53
C LYS A 720 23.07 36.93 64.20
N SER A 721 22.02 37.73 64.08
CA SER A 721 21.20 37.83 62.88
C SER A 721 21.93 38.55 61.74
N LYS A 722 22.81 39.52 62.04
CA LYS A 722 23.65 40.19 61.03
C LYS A 722 24.58 39.19 60.34
N THR A 723 25.27 38.35 61.12
CA THR A 723 26.20 37.35 60.59
C THR A 723 25.48 36.34 59.70
N GLU A 724 24.33 35.85 60.13
CA GLU A 724 23.54 34.88 59.36
C GLU A 724 23.00 35.49 58.05
N ASN A 725 22.49 36.73 58.10
CA ASN A 725 22.00 37.46 56.93
C ASN A 725 23.13 37.80 55.93
N ALA A 726 24.32 38.17 56.42
CA ALA A 726 25.49 38.44 55.58
C ALA A 726 25.97 37.20 54.82
N ILE A 727 26.03 36.05 55.50
CA ILE A 727 26.35 34.76 54.87
C ILE A 727 25.30 34.42 53.81
N LEU A 728 24.00 34.56 54.15
CA LEU A 728 22.92 34.22 53.23
C LEU A 728 22.88 35.11 51.99
N HIS A 729 23.19 36.41 52.14
CA HIS A 729 23.33 37.34 51.03
C HIS A 729 24.50 36.97 50.10
N PHE A 730 25.62 36.48 50.64
CA PHE A 730 26.71 35.97 49.80
C PHE A 730 26.29 34.72 49.03
N TYR A 731 25.65 33.74 49.71
CA TYR A 731 25.08 32.58 49.03
C TYR A 731 24.09 32.97 47.93
N GLY A 732 23.30 34.03 48.12
CA GLY A 732 22.42 34.59 47.08
C GLY A 732 23.19 35.04 45.83
N ARG A 733 24.27 35.83 46.00
CA ARG A 733 25.10 36.28 44.88
C ARG A 733 25.82 35.13 44.17
N THR A 734 26.34 34.17 44.95
CA THR A 734 26.98 32.97 44.40
C THR A 734 25.95 32.16 43.62
N TYR A 735 24.75 32.00 44.15
CA TYR A 735 23.67 31.26 43.47
C TYR A 735 23.23 31.96 42.18
N ASP A 736 23.08 33.29 42.17
CA ASP A 736 22.78 34.04 40.94
C ASP A 736 23.85 33.84 39.86
N SER A 737 25.12 33.84 40.26
CA SER A 737 26.25 33.59 39.35
C SER A 737 26.21 32.16 38.79
N ILE A 738 25.89 31.17 39.64
CA ILE A 738 25.69 29.78 39.21
C ILE A 738 24.53 29.67 38.21
N LEU A 739 23.42 30.37 38.45
CA LEU A 739 22.30 30.40 37.51
C LEU A 739 22.73 31.02 36.17
N ASP A 740 23.51 32.10 36.21
CA ASP A 740 24.07 32.73 35.00
C ASP A 740 24.94 31.74 34.23
N ASP A 741 25.80 30.96 34.89
CA ASP A 741 26.70 30.03 34.22
C ASP A 741 26.02 28.74 33.73
N PHE A 742 25.19 28.09 34.56
CA PHE A 742 24.62 26.78 34.25
C PHE A 742 23.30 26.85 33.47
N ILE A 743 22.53 27.93 33.58
CA ILE A 743 21.21 28.03 32.95
C ILE A 743 21.20 29.08 31.86
N PHE A 744 21.54 30.33 32.18
CA PHE A 744 21.33 31.47 31.27
C PHE A 744 22.50 31.73 30.33
N ASN A 745 23.62 31.03 30.48
CA ASN A 745 24.78 31.14 29.59
C ASN A 745 24.43 30.61 28.19
N GLU A 746 24.61 31.45 27.16
CA GLU A 746 24.30 31.11 25.75
C GLU A 746 25.32 30.16 25.10
N ASP A 747 26.47 29.96 25.75
CA ASP A 747 27.56 29.09 25.30
C ASP A 747 27.55 27.73 26.00
N TYR A 748 27.32 27.69 27.30
CA TYR A 748 27.47 26.45 28.08
C TYR A 748 26.20 26.03 28.82
N GLY A 749 25.27 26.94 29.05
CA GLY A 749 24.10 26.72 29.90
C GLY A 749 22.91 26.07 29.18
N LEU A 750 21.90 25.69 29.97
CA LEU A 750 20.68 25.03 29.47
C LEU A 750 19.95 25.83 28.38
N VAL A 751 19.92 27.16 28.46
CA VAL A 751 19.21 28.03 27.50
C VAL A 751 19.74 27.86 26.08
N ARG A 752 21.03 27.53 25.90
CA ARG A 752 21.61 27.17 24.61
C ARG A 752 20.84 26.02 23.96
N PHE A 753 20.69 24.90 24.67
CA PHE A 753 20.05 23.69 24.18
C PHE A 753 18.53 23.86 24.01
N LEU A 754 17.88 24.60 24.93
CA LEU A 754 16.47 24.94 24.79
C LEU A 754 16.20 25.76 23.51
N SER A 755 17.09 26.70 23.19
CA SER A 755 16.97 27.53 21.99
C SER A 755 17.34 26.76 20.71
N SER A 756 18.49 26.07 20.70
CA SER A 756 19.04 25.42 19.50
C SER A 756 18.34 24.11 19.16
N GLU A 757 18.08 23.25 20.16
CA GLU A 757 17.54 21.90 19.96
C GLU A 757 16.03 21.89 20.03
N ILE A 758 15.43 22.51 21.05
CA ILE A 758 13.99 22.39 21.27
C ILE A 758 13.22 23.43 20.44
N ARG A 759 13.43 24.72 20.73
CA ARG A 759 12.54 25.81 20.28
C ARG A 759 12.62 26.14 18.79
N HIS A 760 13.83 26.26 18.26
CA HIS A 760 14.04 26.73 16.89
C HIS A 760 14.48 25.59 15.95
N GLY A 761 14.23 24.34 16.32
CA GLY A 761 14.74 23.17 15.63
C GLY A 761 13.74 22.04 15.65
N TRP A 762 13.72 21.26 16.73
CA TRP A 762 13.09 19.95 16.69
C TRP A 762 11.61 19.98 17.05
N LEU A 763 11.16 20.67 18.10
CA LEU A 763 9.76 20.58 18.55
C LEU A 763 8.77 21.02 17.45
N PRO A 764 8.92 22.20 16.81
CA PRO A 764 8.01 22.60 15.75
C PRO A 764 8.09 21.71 14.51
N ASN A 765 9.31 21.32 14.10
CA ASN A 765 9.49 20.53 12.89
C ASN A 765 9.00 19.08 13.07
N GLN A 766 9.20 18.47 14.25
CA GLN A 766 8.76 17.11 14.56
C GLN A 766 7.25 16.97 14.38
N ILE A 767 6.48 17.93 14.88
CA ILE A 767 5.02 17.92 14.78
C ILE A 767 4.59 18.31 13.37
N ARG A 768 5.11 19.42 12.84
CA ARG A 768 4.65 19.98 11.55
C ARG A 768 4.92 19.04 10.38
N SER A 769 6.10 18.43 10.32
CA SER A 769 6.53 17.60 9.18
C SER A 769 5.65 16.37 8.97
N VAL A 770 5.15 15.76 10.05
CA VAL A 770 4.16 14.68 9.97
C VAL A 770 2.91 15.17 9.25
N ILE A 771 2.33 16.27 9.71
CA ILE A 771 1.06 16.78 9.16
C ILE A 771 1.23 17.24 7.70
N GLU A 772 2.39 17.83 7.36
CA GLU A 772 2.75 18.17 5.98
C GLU A 772 2.84 16.94 5.08
N SER A 773 3.37 15.82 5.58
CA SER A 773 3.52 14.59 4.80
C SER A 773 2.19 13.99 4.33
N PHE A 774 1.09 14.26 5.05
CA PHE A 774 -0.27 13.88 4.68
C PHE A 774 -0.98 14.93 3.80
N ASN A 775 -0.29 15.99 3.37
CA ASN A 775 -0.84 17.11 2.59
C ASN A 775 -2.04 17.80 3.27
N LEU A 776 -2.13 17.79 4.61
CA LEU A 776 -3.25 18.36 5.35
C LEU A 776 -3.07 19.84 5.69
N ILE A 777 -1.84 20.35 5.65
CA ILE A 777 -1.56 21.77 5.85
C ILE A 777 -1.01 22.42 4.58
N THR A 778 -1.18 23.74 4.52
CA THR A 778 -0.85 24.57 3.36
C THR A 778 0.15 25.66 3.75
N GLU A 779 0.82 26.25 2.77
CA GLU A 779 1.79 27.32 3.01
C GLU A 779 1.10 28.67 3.23
N LEU A 780 1.67 29.50 4.10
CA LEU A 780 1.35 30.92 4.17
C LEU A 780 1.85 31.63 2.90
N ALA A 781 0.92 32.12 2.08
CA ALA A 781 1.24 32.94 0.91
C ALA A 781 1.64 34.37 1.32
N GLU A 782 2.20 35.13 0.38
CA GLU A 782 2.46 36.56 0.56
C GLU A 782 1.14 37.30 0.84
N GLY A 783 0.98 37.82 2.07
CA GLY A 783 -0.23 38.55 2.50
C GLY A 783 -1.07 37.90 3.60
N SER A 784 -0.50 37.00 4.41
CA SER A 784 -1.14 36.43 5.62
C SER A 784 -2.25 35.40 5.39
N ASN A 785 -2.49 35.00 4.13
CA ASN A 785 -3.48 33.98 3.78
C ASN A 785 -2.80 32.66 3.42
N TYR A 786 -3.40 31.55 3.85
CA TYR A 786 -2.95 30.20 3.47
C TYR A 786 -3.29 29.91 2.01
N ALA A 787 -2.39 29.22 1.32
CA ALA A 787 -2.54 28.79 -0.06
C ALA A 787 -3.63 27.70 -0.20
N LYS A 788 -4.14 27.53 -1.42
CA LYS A 788 -5.11 26.48 -1.73
C LYS A 788 -4.48 25.09 -1.65
N ASN A 789 -5.24 24.10 -1.22
CA ASN A 789 -4.75 22.72 -1.17
C ASN A 789 -4.87 22.07 -2.55
N THR A 790 -3.82 22.21 -3.37
CA THR A 790 -3.84 21.72 -4.76
C THR A 790 -3.97 20.21 -4.87
N PHE A 791 -3.44 19.47 -3.88
CA PHE A 791 -3.47 18.00 -3.87
C PHE A 791 -4.90 17.47 -3.71
N TRP A 792 -5.57 17.86 -2.62
CA TRP A 792 -6.92 17.38 -2.32
C TRP A 792 -7.97 17.96 -3.28
N ARG A 793 -7.77 19.19 -3.77
CA ARG A 793 -8.64 19.80 -4.78
C ARG A 793 -8.65 18.98 -6.07
N LYS A 794 -7.48 18.61 -6.59
CA LYS A 794 -7.36 17.78 -7.81
C LYS A 794 -7.97 16.39 -7.61
N LYS A 795 -7.87 15.84 -6.40
CA LYS A 795 -8.41 14.50 -6.09
C LYS A 795 -9.94 14.45 -6.10
N TYR A 796 -10.61 15.46 -5.55
CA TYR A 796 -12.07 15.47 -5.40
C TYR A 796 -12.82 16.28 -6.48
N GLU A 797 -12.12 16.83 -7.47
CA GLU A 797 -12.71 17.65 -8.54
C GLU A 797 -13.86 16.97 -9.30
N LEU A 798 -13.81 15.64 -9.44
CA LEU A 798 -14.82 14.85 -10.14
C LEU A 798 -15.99 14.39 -9.24
N THR A 799 -15.78 14.39 -7.93
CA THR A 799 -16.74 13.84 -6.95
C THR A 799 -17.58 14.95 -6.31
N VAL A 800 -17.05 16.17 -6.29
CA VAL A 800 -17.55 17.27 -5.47
C VAL A 800 -17.66 18.55 -6.29
N THR A 801 -18.73 19.32 -6.08
CA THR A 801 -18.96 20.58 -6.80
C THR A 801 -17.86 21.62 -6.50
N ASN A 802 -17.58 22.54 -7.43
CA ASN A 802 -16.61 23.62 -7.21
C ASN A 802 -16.86 24.46 -5.94
N ILE A 803 -18.13 24.65 -5.56
CA ILE A 803 -18.51 25.36 -4.32
C ILE A 803 -18.00 24.62 -3.08
N LEU A 804 -18.12 23.29 -3.07
CA LEU A 804 -17.63 22.46 -1.98
C LEU A 804 -16.10 22.34 -2.01
N LEU A 805 -15.46 22.35 -3.18
CA LEU A 805 -13.99 22.40 -3.28
C LEU A 805 -13.42 23.70 -2.67
N ASP A 806 -14.09 24.83 -2.87
CA ASP A 806 -13.65 26.08 -2.22
C ASP A 806 -13.85 26.02 -0.70
N LYS A 807 -14.86 25.30 -0.19
CA LYS A 807 -14.98 25.00 1.26
C LYS A 807 -13.85 24.10 1.77
N PHE A 808 -13.31 23.19 0.95
CA PHE A 808 -12.15 22.39 1.37
C PHE A 808 -10.95 23.29 1.61
N ASP A 809 -10.70 24.22 0.68
CA ASP A 809 -9.62 25.20 0.82
C ASP A 809 -9.77 26.03 2.11
N GLU A 810 -11.00 26.45 2.46
CA GLU A 810 -11.29 27.15 3.72
C GLU A 810 -11.00 26.28 4.96
N ILE A 811 -11.42 25.01 4.95
CA ILE A 811 -11.20 24.08 6.08
C ILE A 811 -9.70 23.80 6.26
N PHE A 812 -8.96 23.52 5.18
CA PHE A 812 -7.52 23.28 5.26
C PHE A 812 -6.75 24.54 5.69
N ALA A 813 -7.16 25.73 5.24
CA ALA A 813 -6.57 26.99 5.70
C ALA A 813 -6.80 27.22 7.20
N TRP A 814 -8.01 26.97 7.69
CA TRP A 814 -8.30 27.01 9.14
C TRP A 814 -7.45 26.00 9.91
N PHE A 815 -7.41 24.75 9.47
CA PHE A 815 -6.65 23.69 10.13
C PHE A 815 -5.15 24.03 10.19
N SER A 816 -4.59 24.52 9.08
CA SER A 816 -3.19 24.98 9.01
C SER A 816 -2.91 26.07 10.04
N LYS A 817 -3.83 27.04 10.19
CA LYS A 817 -3.71 28.11 11.18
C LYS A 817 -3.74 27.60 12.62
N GLU A 818 -4.67 26.71 12.96
CA GLU A 818 -4.79 26.19 14.32
C GLU A 818 -3.61 25.29 14.71
N VAL A 819 -3.11 24.48 13.77
CA VAL A 819 -1.86 23.72 13.94
C VAL A 819 -0.70 24.67 14.28
N ASP A 820 -0.55 25.75 13.51
CA ASP A 820 0.55 26.71 13.71
C ASP A 820 0.44 27.43 15.06
N LEU A 821 -0.78 27.75 15.51
CA LEU A 821 -1.03 28.33 16.84
C LEU A 821 -0.69 27.35 17.98
N LEU A 822 -1.08 26.08 17.87
CA LEU A 822 -0.76 25.06 18.86
C LEU A 822 0.75 24.80 18.95
N ILE A 823 1.41 24.68 17.79
CA ILE A 823 2.87 24.52 17.73
C ILE A 823 3.55 25.74 18.36
N HIS A 824 3.14 26.96 17.99
CA HIS A 824 3.71 28.18 18.55
C HIS A 824 3.54 28.25 20.07
N ARG A 825 2.35 27.91 20.59
CA ARG A 825 2.09 27.85 22.04
C ARG A 825 2.96 26.82 22.74
N ALA A 826 3.09 25.61 22.19
CA ALA A 826 3.97 24.60 22.76
C ALA A 826 5.44 25.06 22.77
N ASN A 827 5.83 25.82 21.74
CA ASN A 827 7.18 26.34 21.56
C ASN A 827 7.56 27.45 22.56
N THR A 828 6.61 28.01 23.32
CA THR A 828 6.90 29.00 24.38
C THR A 828 7.21 28.36 25.73
N TRP A 829 6.76 27.12 25.98
CA TRP A 829 6.97 26.47 27.28
C TRP A 829 8.44 26.16 27.64
N PRO A 830 9.31 25.67 26.72
CA PRO A 830 10.69 25.32 27.05
C PRO A 830 11.59 26.57 27.09
N GLN A 831 11.32 27.47 28.04
CA GLN A 831 12.07 28.69 28.33
C GLN A 831 12.48 28.73 29.80
N ALA A 832 13.53 29.50 30.11
CA ALA A 832 14.00 29.74 31.48
C ALA A 832 13.61 31.16 31.95
N SER A 833 13.16 31.29 33.20
CA SER A 833 12.76 32.58 33.81
C SER A 833 13.27 32.69 35.25
N ARG A 834 13.50 33.93 35.69
CA ARG A 834 13.84 34.31 37.07
C ARG A 834 12.68 35.01 37.79
N GLU A 835 11.52 35.14 37.14
CA GLU A 835 10.39 35.89 37.68
C GLU A 835 9.53 35.05 38.61
N HIS A 836 9.37 35.50 39.86
CA HIS A 836 8.52 34.84 40.85
C HIS A 836 7.07 34.78 40.36
N GLY A 837 6.54 33.56 40.25
CA GLY A 837 5.14 33.32 39.85
C GLY A 837 4.90 33.21 38.34
N ASP A 838 5.93 33.32 37.50
CA ASP A 838 5.79 33.05 36.06
C ASP A 838 5.52 31.56 35.82
N GLN A 839 4.26 31.25 35.53
CA GLN A 839 3.81 29.90 35.19
C GLN A 839 3.85 29.60 33.69
N SER A 840 4.12 30.59 32.85
CA SER A 840 4.09 30.45 31.38
C SER A 840 5.26 29.62 30.84
N VAL A 841 6.39 29.60 31.57
CA VAL A 841 7.58 28.83 31.23
C VAL A 841 7.75 27.59 32.10
N ALA A 842 8.39 26.55 31.58
CA ALA A 842 8.62 25.33 32.33
C ALA A 842 9.81 25.40 33.28
N PHE A 843 10.87 26.13 32.92
CA PHE A 843 12.11 26.20 33.71
C PHE A 843 12.19 27.51 34.51
N ASN A 844 11.30 27.69 35.48
CA ASN A 844 11.35 28.84 36.38
C ASN A 844 12.29 28.53 37.57
N VAL A 845 13.37 29.32 37.69
CA VAL A 845 14.42 29.18 38.70
C VAL A 845 14.49 30.37 39.66
N ALA A 846 13.40 31.11 39.79
CA ALA A 846 13.25 32.11 40.83
C ALA A 846 13.47 31.48 42.21
N TRP A 847 14.32 32.10 43.03
CA TRP A 847 14.68 31.59 44.35
C TRP A 847 14.24 32.54 45.46
N ASP A 848 14.00 31.96 46.64
CA ASP A 848 13.65 32.66 47.86
C ASP A 848 14.65 32.31 48.99
N VAL A 849 14.41 32.85 50.19
CA VAL A 849 15.26 32.59 51.35
C VAL A 849 15.34 31.10 51.70
N ASN A 850 14.28 30.32 51.48
CA ASN A 850 14.28 28.89 51.75
C ASN A 850 15.17 28.14 50.75
N THR A 851 15.07 28.49 49.46
CA THR A 851 15.92 27.94 48.40
C THR A 851 17.40 28.19 48.69
N LEU A 852 17.76 29.39 49.18
CA LEU A 852 19.14 29.68 49.58
C LEU A 852 19.57 28.89 50.82
N LYS A 853 18.67 28.65 51.79
CA LYS A 853 18.98 27.81 52.95
C LYS A 853 19.23 26.35 52.54
N GLU A 854 18.42 25.82 51.61
CA GLU A 854 18.63 24.51 51.00
C GLU A 854 19.98 24.44 50.29
N PHE A 855 20.28 25.44 49.43
CA PHE A 855 21.54 25.50 48.69
C PHE A 855 22.76 25.57 49.64
N LYS A 856 22.68 26.40 50.68
CA LYS A 856 23.71 26.49 51.73
C LYS A 856 23.90 25.15 52.44
N ALA A 857 22.82 24.50 52.86
CA ALA A 857 22.92 23.19 53.52
C ALA A 857 23.57 22.16 52.60
N PHE A 858 23.15 22.11 51.33
CA PHE A 858 23.63 21.18 50.32
C PHE A 858 25.13 21.33 50.00
N THR A 859 25.63 22.57 49.99
CA THR A 859 27.03 22.87 49.62
C THR A 859 27.98 22.98 50.81
N SER A 860 27.46 23.15 52.03
CA SER A 860 28.27 23.41 53.23
C SER A 860 29.22 22.28 53.65
N GLU A 861 28.93 21.04 53.20
CA GLU A 861 29.73 19.83 53.44
C GLU A 861 30.90 19.65 52.45
N SER A 862 31.09 20.60 51.52
CA SER A 862 32.24 20.59 50.62
C SER A 862 33.57 20.75 51.37
N ASN A 863 34.54 19.91 51.03
CA ASN A 863 35.90 19.92 51.58
C ASN A 863 36.94 20.50 50.60
N SER A 864 36.58 20.70 49.33
CA SER A 864 37.42 21.34 48.32
C SER A 864 36.58 22.16 47.33
N ALA A 865 37.25 23.00 46.53
CA ALA A 865 36.61 23.75 45.46
C ALA A 865 36.01 22.83 44.37
N GLU A 866 36.66 21.70 44.07
CA GLU A 866 36.12 20.67 43.18
C GLU A 866 34.80 20.10 43.71
N GLN A 867 34.79 19.69 44.98
CA GLN A 867 33.58 19.13 45.59
C GLN A 867 32.47 20.19 45.66
N PHE A 868 32.82 21.45 45.88
CA PHE A 868 31.86 22.55 45.83
C PHE A 868 31.25 22.72 44.43
N PHE A 869 32.07 22.69 43.38
CA PHE A 869 31.60 22.78 41.98
C PHE A 869 30.68 21.60 41.60
N GLU A 870 31.03 20.37 42.02
CA GLU A 870 30.20 19.19 41.81
C GLU A 870 28.85 19.29 42.53
N LEU A 871 28.83 19.74 43.79
CA LEU A 871 27.60 19.95 44.55
C LEU A 871 26.74 21.08 43.95
N CYS A 872 27.35 22.15 43.41
CA CYS A 872 26.62 23.18 42.67
C CYS A 872 25.94 22.58 41.43
N THR A 873 26.65 21.72 40.70
CA THR A 873 26.14 21.03 39.50
C THR A 873 24.94 20.14 39.84
N GLU A 874 25.07 19.29 40.88
CA GLU A 874 23.98 18.41 41.32
C GLU A 874 22.74 19.20 41.81
N PHE A 875 22.96 20.31 42.52
CA PHE A 875 21.86 21.14 42.99
C PHE A 875 21.07 21.78 41.84
N ILE A 876 21.76 22.23 40.78
CA ILE A 876 21.10 22.76 39.58
C ILE A 876 20.27 21.67 38.89
N TRP A 877 20.81 20.46 38.72
CA TRP A 877 20.04 19.34 38.14
C TRP A 877 18.79 19.00 38.97
N GLN A 878 18.88 19.01 40.30
CA GLN A 878 17.70 18.81 41.17
C GLN A 878 16.62 19.90 40.96
N LYS A 879 17.01 21.16 40.72
CA LYS A 879 16.05 22.24 40.44
C LYS A 879 15.44 22.10 39.03
N LEU A 880 16.19 21.64 38.04
CA LEU A 880 15.71 21.41 36.68
C LEU A 880 14.73 20.25 36.56
N GLU A 881 14.81 19.25 37.44
CA GLU A 881 13.88 18.10 37.51
C GLU A 881 12.41 18.54 37.58
N ASN A 882 12.12 19.64 38.29
CA ASN A 882 10.78 20.22 38.37
C ASN A 882 10.32 20.77 37.02
N GLY A 883 11.21 21.38 36.24
CA GLY A 883 10.94 21.86 34.89
C GLY A 883 10.66 20.72 33.92
N PHE A 884 11.41 19.61 34.01
CA PHE A 884 11.14 18.40 33.23
C PHE A 884 9.76 17.81 33.52
N ARG A 885 9.41 17.66 34.81
CA ARG A 885 8.08 17.20 35.22
C ARG A 885 6.98 18.14 34.70
N LYS A 886 7.19 19.45 34.79
CA LYS A 886 6.23 20.44 34.29
C LYS A 886 6.05 20.33 32.76
N MET A 887 7.12 20.15 31.99
CA MET A 887 7.03 19.90 30.54
C MET A 887 6.24 18.64 30.22
N LYS A 888 6.51 17.52 30.89
CA LYS A 888 5.77 16.27 30.70
C LYS A 888 4.28 16.42 31.01
N ILE A 889 3.93 17.21 32.03
CA ILE A 889 2.53 17.52 32.36
C ILE A 889 1.89 18.35 31.24
N LEU A 890 2.53 19.43 30.77
CA LEU A 890 2.01 20.29 29.70
C LEU A 890 1.81 19.49 28.40
N ILE A 891 2.77 18.64 28.03
CA ILE A 891 2.69 17.81 26.82
C ILE A 891 1.51 16.82 26.91
N ASN A 892 1.39 16.09 28.02
CA ASN A 892 0.37 15.04 28.16
C ASN A 892 -1.03 15.57 28.46
N ARG A 893 -1.15 16.64 29.25
CA ARG A 893 -2.45 17.16 29.71
C ARG A 893 -2.99 18.30 28.88
N ASP A 894 -2.14 19.03 28.14
CA ASP A 894 -2.58 20.11 27.27
C ASP A 894 -2.31 19.82 25.79
N LEU A 895 -1.08 19.50 25.38
CA LEU A 895 -0.72 19.42 23.96
C LEU A 895 -1.36 18.23 23.23
N LYS A 896 -1.17 17.00 23.74
CA LYS A 896 -1.76 15.78 23.14
C LYS A 896 -3.30 15.90 23.04
N PRO A 897 -4.03 16.30 24.11
CA PRO A 897 -5.47 16.51 24.00
C PRO A 897 -5.87 17.61 23.02
N SER A 898 -5.13 18.72 22.96
CA SER A 898 -5.43 19.82 22.02
C SER A 898 -5.31 19.37 20.56
N PHE A 899 -4.27 18.61 20.21
CA PHE A 899 -4.14 18.04 18.87
C PHE A 899 -5.21 17.00 18.57
N ASN A 900 -5.52 16.11 19.51
CA ASN A 900 -6.60 15.14 19.35
C ASN A 900 -7.93 15.83 19.01
N ASN A 901 -8.30 16.84 19.81
CA ASN A 901 -9.51 17.62 19.58
C ASN A 901 -9.47 18.36 18.24
N LEU A 902 -8.32 18.91 17.83
CA LEU A 902 -8.20 19.61 16.55
C LEU A 902 -8.41 18.68 15.34
N PHE A 903 -7.89 17.45 15.40
CA PHE A 903 -8.14 16.43 14.36
C PHE A 903 -9.58 15.93 14.37
N ASP A 904 -10.21 15.83 15.54
CA ASP A 904 -11.62 15.49 15.67
C ASP A 904 -12.51 16.60 15.08
N GLU A 905 -12.20 17.86 15.37
CA GLU A 905 -12.88 19.02 14.76
C GLU A 905 -12.67 19.10 13.24
N LEU A 906 -11.47 18.75 12.74
CA LEU A 906 -11.22 18.64 11.30
C LEU A 906 -12.14 17.60 10.66
N SER A 907 -12.22 16.42 11.27
CA SER A 907 -13.07 15.31 10.82
C SER A 907 -14.55 15.71 10.84
N ASP A 908 -15.00 16.40 11.90
CA ASP A 908 -16.36 16.90 12.04
C ASP A 908 -16.70 17.95 10.98
N LYS A 909 -15.78 18.88 10.68
CA LYS A 909 -15.97 19.88 9.62
C LYS A 909 -16.15 19.24 8.25
N PHE A 910 -15.34 18.25 7.90
CA PHE A 910 -15.51 17.51 6.64
C PHE A 910 -16.80 16.68 6.64
N SER A 911 -17.13 16.00 7.74
CA SER A 911 -18.37 15.24 7.89
C SER A 911 -19.61 16.13 7.74
N SER A 912 -19.55 17.38 8.22
CA SER A 912 -20.64 18.36 8.10
C SER A 912 -20.92 18.81 6.67
N LEU A 913 -20.02 18.55 5.71
CA LEU A 913 -20.25 18.85 4.29
C LEU A 913 -21.24 17.87 3.64
N GLY A 914 -21.56 16.75 4.31
CA GLY A 914 -22.52 15.75 3.82
C GLY A 914 -22.04 14.94 2.62
N VAL A 915 -20.72 14.87 2.43
CA VAL A 915 -20.05 14.09 1.38
C VAL A 915 -19.15 13.07 2.05
N GLU A 916 -19.23 11.81 1.61
CA GLU A 916 -18.41 10.75 2.16
C GLU A 916 -17.02 10.77 1.51
N MET A 917 -15.97 10.93 2.33
CA MET A 917 -14.59 11.11 1.88
C MET A 917 -13.67 10.13 2.63
N ASN A 918 -13.93 8.83 2.45
CA ASN A 918 -13.26 7.78 3.22
C ASN A 918 -11.73 7.84 3.11
N TYR A 919 -11.19 8.15 1.94
CA TYR A 919 -9.75 8.28 1.80
C TYR A 919 -9.20 9.47 2.60
N LEU A 920 -9.83 10.66 2.51
CA LEU A 920 -9.41 11.82 3.32
C LEU A 920 -9.54 11.55 4.81
N ASN A 921 -10.64 10.94 5.26
CA ASN A 921 -10.86 10.60 6.66
C ASN A 921 -9.81 9.62 7.19
N ASN A 922 -9.44 8.62 6.39
CA ASN A 922 -8.35 7.69 6.75
C ASN A 922 -7.00 8.42 6.87
N GLU A 923 -6.67 9.31 5.92
CA GLU A 923 -5.43 10.10 6.00
C GLU A 923 -5.44 11.05 7.22
N ILE A 924 -6.59 11.63 7.58
CA ILE A 924 -6.74 12.44 8.80
C ILE A 924 -6.50 11.60 10.06
N GLN A 925 -7.06 10.40 10.14
CA GLN A 925 -6.86 9.50 11.29
C GLN A 925 -5.41 9.01 11.40
N ASN A 926 -4.79 8.67 10.27
CA ASN A 926 -3.38 8.29 10.22
C ASN A 926 -2.49 9.45 10.69
N ALA A 927 -2.76 10.68 10.21
CA ALA A 927 -2.07 11.88 10.64
C ALA A 927 -2.26 12.16 12.14
N LYS A 928 -3.47 11.98 12.68
CA LYS A 928 -3.78 12.10 14.11
C LYS A 928 -2.92 11.17 14.94
N ASN A 929 -3.00 9.87 14.67
CA ASN A 929 -2.26 8.84 15.43
C ASN A 929 -0.76 9.11 15.40
N LYS A 930 -0.21 9.41 14.20
CA LYS A 930 1.22 9.65 14.06
C LYS A 930 1.67 10.93 14.74
N THR A 931 0.88 12.00 14.68
CA THR A 931 1.18 13.26 15.38
C THR A 931 1.24 13.05 16.89
N ILE A 932 0.33 12.27 17.47
CA ILE A 932 0.32 11.96 18.91
C ILE A 932 1.52 11.11 19.32
N GLU A 933 1.89 10.13 18.49
CA GLU A 933 3.11 9.32 18.68
C GLU A 933 4.36 10.21 18.71
N GLU A 934 4.52 11.11 17.74
CA GLU A 934 5.65 12.03 17.69
C GLU A 934 5.68 13.01 18.87
N ILE A 935 4.52 13.49 19.33
CA ILE A 935 4.43 14.28 20.57
C ILE A 935 4.88 13.44 21.79
N GLY A 936 4.63 12.13 21.78
CA GLY A 936 5.17 11.19 22.77
C GLY A 936 6.70 11.10 22.76
N ILE A 937 7.33 11.16 21.59
CA ILE A 937 8.80 11.20 21.48
C ILE A 937 9.34 12.51 22.07
N ILE A 938 8.66 13.65 21.85
CA ILE A 938 9.03 14.96 22.42
C ILE A 938 9.01 14.93 23.94
N GLU A 939 8.06 14.22 24.55
CA GLU A 939 7.99 14.03 26.00
C GLU A 939 9.26 13.36 26.55
N GLY A 940 9.82 12.42 25.80
CA GLY A 940 11.05 11.70 26.14
C GLY A 940 12.31 12.57 26.22
N TRP A 941 12.30 13.75 25.58
CA TRP A 941 13.46 14.66 25.57
C TRP A 941 13.71 15.35 26.91
N PHE A 942 12.73 15.37 27.81
CA PHE A 942 12.79 16.08 29.09
C PHE A 942 13.23 15.16 30.22
N CYS A 943 14.49 14.77 30.20
CA CYS A 943 15.16 14.01 31.26
C CYS A 943 16.59 14.52 31.47
N ARG A 944 17.19 14.14 32.62
CA ARG A 944 18.61 14.32 32.85
C ARG A 944 19.40 13.38 31.92
N PRO A 945 20.47 13.85 31.25
CA PRO A 945 21.37 13.02 30.44
C PRO A 945 21.90 11.82 31.22
N GLU A 946 21.86 10.64 30.59
CA GLU A 946 22.54 9.44 31.06
C GLU A 946 23.63 9.10 30.05
N TYR A 947 24.90 9.33 30.43
CA TYR A 947 26.03 9.00 29.58
C TYR A 947 26.41 7.53 29.78
N ARG A 948 25.95 6.63 28.91
CA ARG A 948 26.47 5.25 28.86
C ARG A 948 27.85 5.26 28.25
N ASN A 949 28.82 4.52 28.79
CA ASN A 949 30.14 4.44 28.16
C ASN A 949 30.09 3.48 26.97
N LEU A 950 30.04 4.03 25.75
CA LEU A 950 29.93 3.28 24.49
C LEU A 950 31.29 3.07 23.80
N GLY A 951 32.38 3.66 24.31
CA GLY A 951 33.69 3.60 23.66
C GLY A 951 33.74 4.41 22.35
N SER A 952 34.51 3.94 21.37
CA SER A 952 34.53 4.52 20.02
C SER A 952 33.32 4.04 19.20
N VAL A 953 32.76 4.93 18.38
CA VAL A 953 31.63 4.65 17.48
C VAL A 953 32.08 4.82 16.04
N ARG A 954 31.65 3.91 15.15
CA ARG A 954 31.97 4.02 13.73
C ARG A 954 31.21 5.19 13.11
N PHE A 955 31.90 6.00 12.30
CA PHE A 955 31.30 7.13 11.60
C PHE A 955 30.11 6.74 10.70
N GLU A 956 30.15 5.54 10.11
CA GLU A 956 29.05 5.00 9.32
C GLU A 956 27.77 4.81 10.16
N ASP A 957 27.90 4.36 11.41
CA ASP A 957 26.77 4.17 12.31
C ASP A 957 26.14 5.51 12.69
N ILE A 958 26.96 6.55 12.90
CA ILE A 958 26.49 7.93 13.13
C ILE A 958 25.61 8.41 11.96
N ILE A 959 26.01 8.11 10.72
CA ILE A 959 25.23 8.46 9.52
C ILE A 959 23.95 7.62 9.44
N LYS A 960 24.02 6.30 9.66
CA LYS A 960 22.85 5.41 9.67
C LYS A 960 21.81 5.86 10.69
N VAL A 961 22.23 6.19 11.91
CA VAL A 961 21.38 6.74 12.97
C VAL A 961 20.78 8.08 12.54
N SER A 962 21.57 8.97 11.94
CA SER A 962 21.08 10.27 11.45
C SER A 962 20.04 10.12 10.33
N ILE A 963 20.23 9.16 9.41
CA ILE A 963 19.27 8.80 8.37
C ILE A 963 18.00 8.22 9.00
N SER A 964 18.14 7.28 9.93
CA SER A 964 17.02 6.64 10.64
C SER A 964 16.16 7.68 11.37
N ASN A 965 16.80 8.54 12.15
CA ASN A 965 16.15 9.65 12.85
C ASN A 965 15.42 10.59 11.88
N THR A 966 16.06 10.95 10.77
CA THR A 966 15.41 11.81 9.76
C THR A 966 14.23 11.12 9.08
N LYS A 967 14.36 9.84 8.72
CA LYS A 967 13.25 9.06 8.17
C LYS A 967 12.09 8.94 9.16
N GLY A 968 12.38 8.79 10.45
CA GLY A 968 11.39 8.80 11.52
C GLY A 968 10.58 10.10 11.54
N ILE A 969 11.26 11.25 11.51
CA ILE A 969 10.64 12.59 11.55
C ILE A 969 9.62 12.79 10.41
N TYR A 970 9.99 12.38 9.19
CA TYR A 970 9.17 12.66 8.00
C TYR A 970 8.25 11.49 7.59
N LYS A 971 8.14 10.42 8.38
CA LYS A 971 7.27 9.27 8.09
C LYS A 971 5.78 9.73 8.04
N PRO A 972 4.96 9.29 7.06
CA PRO A 972 5.18 8.25 6.04
C PRO A 972 5.86 8.67 4.73
N ARG A 973 6.34 9.92 4.58
CA ARG A 973 7.04 10.33 3.35
C ARG A 973 8.27 9.45 3.13
N GLU A 974 8.33 8.76 2.00
CA GLU A 974 9.51 7.99 1.64
C GLU A 974 10.65 8.95 1.25
N LEU A 975 11.72 8.92 2.05
CA LEU A 975 12.94 9.68 1.79
C LEU A 975 14.01 8.74 1.26
N LEU A 976 14.53 9.06 0.06
CA LEU A 976 15.61 8.32 -0.57
C LEU A 976 16.95 8.97 -0.25
N PHE A 977 17.80 8.21 0.43
CA PHE A 977 19.20 8.56 0.69
C PHE A 977 20.08 7.67 -0.19
N ARG A 978 20.90 8.28 -1.07
CA ARG A 978 21.83 7.57 -1.95
C ARG A 978 23.26 7.79 -1.50
N LEU A 979 23.92 6.73 -1.04
CA LEU A 979 25.35 6.72 -0.76
C LEU A 979 26.11 6.45 -2.07
N GLN A 980 26.80 7.46 -2.61
CA GLN A 980 27.51 7.36 -3.90
C GLN A 980 28.88 6.68 -3.77
N SER A 981 29.45 6.69 -2.58
CA SER A 981 30.79 6.22 -2.25
C SER A 981 30.77 5.48 -0.91
N LYS A 982 31.65 4.48 -0.73
CA LYS A 982 31.77 3.75 0.54
C LYS A 982 32.27 4.69 1.64
N CYS A 983 31.67 4.60 2.82
CA CYS A 983 32.18 5.27 4.01
C CYS A 983 33.55 4.69 4.38
N PHE A 984 34.47 5.54 4.81
CA PHE A 984 35.77 5.11 5.33
C PHE A 984 35.61 4.48 6.72
N PHE A 985 36.48 3.54 7.09
CA PHE A 985 36.61 3.04 8.46
C PHE A 985 37.19 4.17 9.31
N MET A 986 36.31 4.87 10.01
CA MET A 986 36.62 6.00 10.87
C MET A 986 35.96 5.75 12.21
N GLU A 987 36.78 5.66 13.26
CA GLU A 987 36.30 5.62 14.63
C GLU A 987 36.24 7.04 15.20
N ILE A 988 35.12 7.34 15.86
CA ILE A 988 34.83 8.62 16.48
C ILE A 988 34.64 8.41 17.98
N ASP A 989 35.34 9.21 18.78
CA ASP A 989 35.13 9.23 20.22
C ASP A 989 33.69 9.58 20.56
N GLN A 990 33.14 8.90 21.56
CA GLN A 990 31.77 9.08 22.02
C GLN A 990 31.38 10.55 22.25
N ILE A 991 32.31 11.35 22.78
CA ILE A 991 32.11 12.78 23.08
C ILE A 991 31.72 13.58 21.83
N ASN A 992 32.22 13.18 20.66
CA ASN A 992 32.01 13.88 19.39
C ASN A 992 30.82 13.33 18.60
N MET A 993 30.26 12.19 19.01
CA MET A 993 29.15 11.52 18.34
C MET A 993 27.87 12.38 18.30
N LEU A 994 27.41 12.86 19.46
CA LEU A 994 26.14 13.59 19.56
C LEU A 994 26.14 14.90 18.74
N PRO A 995 27.18 15.74 18.78
CA PRO A 995 27.25 16.91 17.91
C PRO A 995 27.23 16.55 16.41
N LEU A 996 27.89 15.47 15.99
CA LEU A 996 27.86 15.03 14.58
C LEU A 996 26.47 14.55 14.15
N ILE A 997 25.77 13.75 14.97
CA ILE A 997 24.38 13.34 14.68
C ILE A 997 23.50 14.58 14.50
N ARG A 998 23.61 15.57 15.39
CA ARG A 998 22.86 16.83 15.32
C ARG A 998 23.18 17.61 14.04
N ALA A 999 24.45 17.67 13.63
CA ALA A 999 24.88 18.30 12.39
C ALA A 999 24.24 17.63 11.16
N PHE A 1000 24.28 16.30 11.09
CA PHE A 1000 23.73 15.54 9.95
C PHE A 1000 22.21 15.63 9.86
N VAL A 1001 21.48 15.43 10.97
CA VAL A 1001 20.02 15.57 10.97
C VAL A 1001 19.61 16.99 10.53
N THR A 1002 20.29 18.03 11.02
CA THR A 1002 20.01 19.42 10.63
C THR A 1002 20.30 19.66 9.14
N ALA A 1003 21.37 19.08 8.60
CA ALA A 1003 21.70 19.15 7.18
C ALA A 1003 20.67 18.45 6.29
N PHE A 1004 20.17 17.28 6.72
CA PHE A 1004 19.13 16.54 6.01
C PHE A 1004 17.79 17.29 6.04
N GLN A 1005 17.38 17.84 7.18
CA GLN A 1005 16.18 18.69 7.29
C GLN A 1005 16.23 19.90 6.36
N ASN A 1006 17.38 20.58 6.27
CA ASN A 1006 17.57 21.68 5.32
C ASN A 1006 17.39 21.22 3.87
N SER A 1007 17.94 20.05 3.53
CA SER A 1007 17.83 19.46 2.19
C SER A 1007 16.38 19.15 1.82
N ILE A 1008 15.59 18.64 2.77
CA ILE A 1008 14.17 18.30 2.57
C ILE A 1008 13.31 19.55 2.48
N LYS A 1009 13.55 20.54 3.34
CA LYS A 1009 12.74 21.75 3.44
C LYS A 1009 12.84 22.65 2.21
N TYR A 1010 14.04 22.78 1.66
CA TYR A 1010 14.32 23.69 0.53
C TYR A 1010 14.50 22.96 -0.81
N GLY A 1011 14.46 21.62 -0.81
CA GLY A 1011 14.56 20.80 -2.02
C GLY A 1011 13.29 20.80 -2.87
N GLU A 1012 13.40 20.34 -4.12
CA GLU A 1012 12.24 20.18 -5.00
C GLU A 1012 11.22 19.16 -4.46
N ARG A 1013 9.94 19.53 -4.49
CA ARG A 1013 8.80 18.67 -4.12
C ARG A 1013 8.38 17.72 -5.26
N ALA A 1014 9.32 17.01 -5.84
CA ALA A 1014 8.99 15.83 -6.64
C ALA A 1014 8.70 14.65 -5.69
N ASN A 1015 7.90 13.67 -6.14
CA ASN A 1015 7.45 12.53 -5.31
C ASN A 1015 8.61 11.75 -4.64
N ASN A 1016 9.86 11.92 -5.10
CA ASN A 1016 11.06 11.38 -4.49
C ASN A 1016 12.10 12.49 -4.30
N SER A 1017 12.24 13.03 -3.09
CA SER A 1017 13.32 13.96 -2.75
C SER A 1017 14.61 13.16 -2.53
N ASP A 1018 15.45 13.06 -3.57
CA ASP A 1018 16.74 12.38 -3.49
C ASP A 1018 17.76 13.23 -2.73
N ILE A 1019 18.24 12.75 -1.58
CA ILE A 1019 19.44 13.28 -0.91
C ILE A 1019 20.59 12.34 -1.24
N SER A 1020 21.64 12.87 -1.87
CA SER A 1020 22.86 12.09 -2.12
C SER A 1020 23.97 12.45 -1.15
N LEU A 1021 24.62 11.43 -0.62
CA LEU A 1021 25.77 11.51 0.27
C LEU A 1021 27.01 11.01 -0.48
N ASP A 1022 28.06 11.82 -0.47
CA ASP A 1022 29.30 11.54 -1.18
C ASP A 1022 30.50 11.87 -0.29
N PHE A 1023 31.41 10.92 -0.15
CA PHE A 1023 32.61 11.02 0.69
C PHE A 1023 33.83 11.27 -0.17
N VAL A 1024 34.58 12.32 0.18
CA VAL A 1024 35.84 12.65 -0.48
C VAL A 1024 36.93 12.75 0.58
N GLU A 1025 37.89 11.84 0.50
CA GLU A 1025 39.08 11.87 1.33
C GLU A 1025 40.24 12.51 0.56
N ASP A 1026 40.93 13.44 1.23
CA ASP A 1026 42.21 13.99 0.79
C ASP A 1026 43.31 13.63 1.81
N GLN A 1027 44.57 13.93 1.50
CA GLN A 1027 45.72 13.60 2.35
C GLN A 1027 45.62 14.16 3.78
N LYS A 1028 44.81 15.20 4.02
CA LYS A 1028 44.71 15.89 5.32
C LYS A 1028 43.32 15.90 5.95
N SER A 1029 42.27 15.55 5.21
CA SER A 1029 40.88 15.71 5.68
C SER A 1029 39.91 14.76 4.97
N CYS A 1030 38.83 14.40 5.65
CA CYS A 1030 37.65 13.76 5.10
C CYS A 1030 36.53 14.80 4.92
N THR A 1031 35.89 14.82 3.75
CA THR A 1031 34.77 15.70 3.43
C THR A 1031 33.52 14.90 3.13
N LEU A 1032 32.45 15.11 3.91
CA LEU A 1032 31.11 14.64 3.61
C LEU A 1032 30.36 15.71 2.80
N LYS A 1033 29.89 15.35 1.61
CA LYS A 1033 29.05 16.19 0.75
C LYS A 1033 27.61 15.71 0.81
N ILE A 1034 26.69 16.57 1.23
CA ILE A 1034 25.24 16.32 1.24
C ILE A 1034 24.63 17.17 0.14
N LYS A 1035 24.06 16.54 -0.90
CA LYS A 1035 23.54 17.21 -2.09
C LYS A 1035 22.03 17.00 -2.23
N ASN A 1036 21.32 18.06 -2.64
CA ASN A 1036 19.90 18.00 -2.99
C ASN A 1036 19.57 18.95 -4.15
N ARG A 1037 18.56 18.61 -4.95
CA ARG A 1037 18.04 19.50 -6.00
C ARG A 1037 17.10 20.56 -5.44
N ILE A 1038 17.16 21.77 -5.97
CA ILE A 1038 16.34 22.92 -5.58
C ILE A 1038 15.61 23.52 -6.77
N SER A 1039 14.42 24.09 -6.54
CA SER A 1039 13.64 24.74 -7.60
C SER A 1039 14.32 26.01 -8.12
N LYS A 1040 13.93 26.46 -9.32
CA LYS A 1040 14.41 27.73 -9.91
C LYS A 1040 14.14 28.94 -8.99
N ASP A 1041 13.00 28.97 -8.32
CA ASP A 1041 12.65 30.06 -7.40
C ASP A 1041 13.51 30.04 -6.13
N THR A 1042 13.75 28.85 -5.56
CA THR A 1042 14.64 28.68 -4.40
C THR A 1042 16.07 29.08 -4.76
N ARG A 1043 16.54 28.67 -5.94
CA ARG A 1043 17.86 29.02 -6.47
C ARG A 1043 18.04 30.53 -6.58
N GLN A 1044 17.05 31.24 -7.14
CA GLN A 1044 17.11 32.69 -7.23
C GLN A 1044 17.19 33.34 -5.85
N LYS A 1045 16.41 32.86 -4.87
CA LYS A 1045 16.47 33.35 -3.48
C LYS A 1045 17.84 33.14 -2.82
N VAL A 1046 18.52 32.02 -3.09
CA VAL A 1046 19.87 31.73 -2.58
C VAL A 1046 20.89 32.74 -3.11
N ILE A 1047 20.79 33.08 -4.41
CA ILE A 1047 21.64 34.05 -5.08
C ILE A 1047 21.36 35.47 -4.57
N ASP A 1048 20.09 35.89 -4.57
CA ASP A 1048 19.67 37.26 -4.20
C ASP A 1048 20.03 37.60 -2.74
N LYS A 1049 19.94 36.61 -1.84
CA LYS A 1049 20.30 36.77 -0.41
C LYS A 1049 21.78 36.54 -0.12
N ASN A 1050 22.60 36.31 -1.14
CA ASN A 1050 24.03 36.00 -1.06
C ASN A 1050 24.38 34.94 0.01
N VAL A 1051 23.62 33.84 0.04
CA VAL A 1051 23.72 32.84 1.12
C VAL A 1051 25.08 32.15 1.14
N ILE A 1052 25.66 31.84 -0.04
CA ILE A 1052 26.91 31.10 -0.17
C ILE A 1052 28.08 31.85 0.49
N ASP A 1053 28.30 33.11 0.10
CA ASP A 1053 29.37 33.94 0.67
C ASP A 1053 29.20 34.16 2.17
N ARG A 1054 27.95 34.32 2.63
CA ARG A 1054 27.66 34.56 4.04
C ARG A 1054 28.00 33.36 4.90
N VAL A 1055 27.59 32.16 4.48
CA VAL A 1055 27.84 30.91 5.22
C VAL A 1055 29.32 30.54 5.22
N ASN A 1056 30.00 30.72 4.08
CA ASN A 1056 31.43 30.40 3.96
C ASN A 1056 32.34 31.35 4.75
N ARG A 1057 31.80 32.42 5.34
CA ARG A 1057 32.50 33.37 6.23
C ARG A 1057 32.11 33.23 7.70
N TYR A 1058 31.39 32.17 8.09
CA TYR A 1058 31.07 31.95 9.49
C TYR A 1058 32.34 31.83 10.35
N ASP A 1059 32.34 32.57 11.46
CA ASP A 1059 33.40 32.61 12.47
C ASP A 1059 32.75 32.68 13.86
N LYS A 1060 33.44 32.16 14.89
CA LYS A 1060 32.97 32.13 16.28
C LYS A 1060 32.67 33.53 16.85
N LYS A 1061 33.19 34.62 16.26
CA LYS A 1061 33.01 35.99 16.76
C LYS A 1061 31.75 36.72 16.28
N ASN A 1062 31.04 36.23 15.27
CA ASN A 1062 29.90 36.93 14.64
C ASN A 1062 28.53 36.58 15.27
N GLU A 1063 28.50 36.19 16.54
CA GLU A 1063 27.40 35.44 17.19
C GLU A 1063 26.07 36.20 17.40
N LYS A 1064 26.09 37.49 17.73
CA LYS A 1064 24.91 38.14 18.35
C LYS A 1064 23.77 38.52 17.39
N GLU A 1065 24.06 38.81 16.12
CA GLU A 1065 23.04 39.28 15.16
C GLU A 1065 22.40 38.14 14.35
N LEU A 1066 23.05 36.99 14.21
CA LEU A 1066 22.62 35.91 13.31
C LEU A 1066 21.69 34.87 13.99
N LEU A 1067 21.72 34.76 15.33
CA LEU A 1067 20.87 33.84 16.11
C LEU A 1067 19.50 34.45 16.49
N THR A 1068 19.37 35.78 16.43
CA THR A 1068 18.21 36.54 16.91
C THR A 1068 17.23 36.93 15.79
N THR A 1069 17.63 36.89 14.52
CA THR A 1069 16.74 37.15 13.38
C THR A 1069 15.93 35.91 12.99
N GLU A 1070 14.60 36.01 13.04
CA GLU A 1070 13.68 34.93 12.65
C GLU A 1070 13.87 34.53 11.16
N GLY A 1071 14.28 33.27 10.95
CA GLY A 1071 14.41 32.64 9.64
C GLY A 1071 15.85 32.58 9.08
N GLY A 1072 16.37 31.37 8.88
CA GLY A 1072 17.65 31.13 8.18
C GLY A 1072 18.85 30.69 9.04
N THR A 1073 18.65 30.32 10.31
CA THR A 1073 19.73 29.95 11.24
C THR A 1073 20.23 28.50 11.10
N GLY A 1074 19.55 27.65 10.34
CA GLY A 1074 19.86 26.22 10.22
C GLY A 1074 21.29 25.92 9.76
N LEU A 1075 21.81 26.67 8.77
CA LEU A 1075 23.18 26.49 8.28
C LEU A 1075 24.23 26.91 9.32
N TYR A 1076 23.91 27.91 10.16
CA TYR A 1076 24.80 28.31 11.26
C TYR A 1076 24.82 27.27 12.40
N LYS A 1077 23.69 26.62 12.68
CA LYS A 1077 23.62 25.51 13.63
C LYS A 1077 24.51 24.35 13.21
N ILE A 1078 24.47 23.96 11.93
CA ILE A 1078 25.36 22.90 11.40
C ILE A 1078 26.82 23.27 11.63
N PHE A 1079 27.22 24.50 11.30
CA PHE A 1079 28.57 24.99 11.59
C PHE A 1079 28.93 24.88 13.07
N ARG A 1080 28.03 25.30 13.99
CA ARG A 1080 28.26 25.24 15.44
C ARG A 1080 28.43 23.79 15.92
N PHE A 1081 27.55 22.88 15.53
CA PHE A 1081 27.64 21.47 15.90
C PHE A 1081 28.92 20.79 15.38
N VAL A 1082 29.33 21.12 14.17
CA VAL A 1082 30.61 20.64 13.60
C VAL A 1082 31.79 21.19 14.42
N LYS A 1083 31.73 22.46 14.86
CA LYS A 1083 32.74 23.07 15.74
C LYS A 1083 32.73 22.55 17.17
N ASP A 1084 31.57 22.09 17.66
CA ASP A 1084 31.41 21.45 18.96
C ASP A 1084 32.03 20.04 18.95
N ALA A 1085 31.87 19.29 17.85
CA ALA A 1085 32.57 18.01 17.65
C ALA A 1085 34.08 18.22 17.56
N TYR A 1086 34.53 19.10 16.67
CA TYR A 1086 35.95 19.33 16.41
C TYR A 1086 36.22 20.81 16.15
N THR A 1087 37.03 21.44 17.01
CA THR A 1087 37.24 22.90 16.98
C THR A 1087 37.86 23.44 15.69
N ASP A 1088 38.62 22.62 14.98
CA ASP A 1088 39.31 22.89 13.72
C ASP A 1088 38.57 22.36 12.47
N ALA A 1089 37.49 21.59 12.64
CA ALA A 1089 36.62 21.18 11.53
C ALA A 1089 35.95 22.39 10.86
N SER A 1090 35.52 22.26 9.60
CA SER A 1090 34.91 23.37 8.86
C SER A 1090 33.62 22.97 8.15
N PHE A 1091 32.73 23.94 7.99
CA PHE A 1091 31.46 23.80 7.29
C PHE A 1091 31.36 24.85 6.17
N LYS A 1092 30.99 24.41 4.97
CA LYS A 1092 30.83 25.26 3.78
C LYS A 1092 29.61 24.86 2.98
N VAL A 1093 29.17 25.73 2.08
CA VAL A 1093 28.10 25.45 1.12
C VAL A 1093 28.51 25.86 -0.29
N GLU A 1094 27.98 25.14 -1.29
CA GLU A 1094 28.17 25.39 -2.71
C GLU A 1094 26.83 25.29 -3.46
N LEU A 1095 26.76 25.92 -4.63
CA LEU A 1095 25.62 25.87 -5.54
C LEU A 1095 26.12 25.57 -6.95
N HIS A 1096 25.72 24.44 -7.52
CA HIS A 1096 26.08 24.01 -8.88
C HIS A 1096 24.79 23.77 -9.68
N GLU A 1097 24.53 24.59 -10.70
CA GLU A 1097 23.27 24.56 -11.45
C GLU A 1097 22.03 24.57 -10.52
N ASP A 1098 21.26 23.48 -10.50
CA ASP A 1098 20.06 23.30 -9.67
C ASP A 1098 20.34 22.43 -8.41
N GLU A 1099 21.61 22.16 -8.08
CA GLU A 1099 22.04 21.40 -6.90
C GLU A 1099 22.65 22.30 -5.82
N PHE A 1100 22.11 22.18 -4.61
CA PHE A 1100 22.67 22.79 -3.40
C PHE A 1100 23.49 21.75 -2.63
N ILE A 1101 24.71 22.10 -2.25
CA ILE A 1101 25.66 21.18 -1.61
C ILE A 1101 26.10 21.73 -0.26
N GLN A 1102 25.97 20.91 0.79
CA GLN A 1102 26.47 21.17 2.14
C GLN A 1102 27.74 20.33 2.37
N LEU A 1103 28.83 20.97 2.79
CA LEU A 1103 30.16 20.36 2.95
C LEU A 1103 30.58 20.37 4.42
N ILE A 1104 30.77 19.18 5.00
CA ILE A 1104 31.33 19.01 6.35
C ILE A 1104 32.74 18.41 6.22
N ILE A 1105 33.75 19.13 6.72
CA ILE A 1105 35.16 18.79 6.55
C ILE A 1105 35.79 18.50 7.91
N LEU A 1106 36.26 17.26 8.11
CA LEU A 1106 36.92 16.75 9.32
C LEU A 1106 38.40 16.49 9.05
N ASN A 1107 39.32 16.94 9.91
CA ASN A 1107 40.77 16.73 9.73
C ASN A 1107 41.21 15.34 10.20
N LYS A 1108 42.25 14.77 9.56
CA LYS A 1108 42.76 13.41 9.86
C LYS A 1108 43.36 13.21 11.25
N GLU A 1109 43.74 14.27 11.95
CA GLU A 1109 44.31 14.18 13.31
C GLU A 1109 43.29 13.71 14.37
N HIS A 1110 42.02 13.54 13.99
CA HIS A 1110 40.88 13.33 14.89
C HIS A 1110 40.27 11.92 14.85
N TYR A 1111 40.83 11.03 14.04
CA TYR A 1111 40.32 9.66 13.88
C TYR A 1111 41.45 8.69 13.53
N GLU A 1112 41.41 7.49 14.10
CA GLU A 1112 42.29 6.39 13.68
C GLU A 1112 41.73 5.77 12.40
N VAL A 1113 42.54 5.78 11.33
CA VAL A 1113 42.26 4.96 10.15
C VAL A 1113 42.72 3.55 10.50
N VAL A 1114 41.78 2.65 10.72
CA VAL A 1114 42.07 1.23 10.88
C VAL A 1114 42.37 0.68 9.48
N ASP A 1115 43.62 0.27 9.24
CA ASP A 1115 43.97 -0.46 8.01
C ASP A 1115 43.12 -1.74 7.94
N SER A 1116 42.47 -1.93 6.79
CA SER A 1116 41.47 -2.95 6.49
C SER A 1116 41.83 -4.38 6.88
#